data_AF-A0A0X3TQ35-F1
#
_entry.id   AF-A0A0X3TQ35-F1
#
_cell.length_a   1.000
_cell.length_b   1.000
_cell.length_c   1.000
_cell.angle_alpha   90.00
_cell.angle_beta   90.00
_cell.angle_gamma   90.00
#
_symmetry.space_group_name_H-M   'P 1'
#
loop_
_entity.id
_entity.type
_entity.pdbx_description
1 polymer ?
#
loop_
_entity_poly.entity_id
_entity_poly.type
_entity_poly.pdbx_seq_one_letter_code
_entity_poly.pdbx_strand_id
1 'polypeptide(L)'
;MGTLLISALLAAFVLFVLAAIMGMVAWRADHAITIKGPMASLGELEAQIAGKKHLRDDLEAEVQKLRETAADYAFKQAEVDALVRQKAELQAEWNQLEDRRQEILALRQETDEAQTALAQVTRDLTEKAAELEQVEARLQKAERLVAQTEQLEQSRAQLEQAVADLRGELSDLQNLKAREAELRERIDRFERDAARLQGEVETFRARRDEAEDGTRAAEERLEQIRAAHTDEAARLASAQTELTRMDAQRAELLAQIEAMKDKAGLAAGGGGKQADPLVELRSLPPVLRDMQGWDEHARETEAEALHRVSVHMKVLGLDYHRRVIRAYHTAMKVNETTQMAVLAGISGTGKSQLPRRYAQAMGIGFLQVPVQPRWDSPQDLMGFYNYIEGKYRPTDLAQALYYMDEWNGPADGGFDDRMLLVLLDEMNLARVEYYFSDFLSRLESRPGIDETDRAEARKDAELNLDIPMPDGQAPRIFPGYNVLFAGTMNEDESTQSLSDKVVDRANVLRFAAPRTIKAGQTQGTPVETRALTRRQWRAWVRDIDTLGSDRPKVEDHVEKMVGHMTALGRPFGHRLGRAIMAYAANYPEDNGHRDLQAALADQVEMRLLPKLRGVEVENLTGPLDNLAGYVEADLGDPDLAQAIRESVRHAEDETGQFVWRGVARG
;
A
#
# COMPACT_ATOMS: atom_id res chain seq x y z
N MET A 1 100.58 172.43 -95.97
CA MET A 1 100.16 172.71 -94.56
C MET A 1 99.47 171.54 -93.84
N GLY A 2 99.34 170.33 -94.40
CA GLY A 2 98.60 169.24 -93.72
C GLY A 2 99.38 168.39 -92.70
N THR A 3 100.71 168.29 -92.83
CA THR A 3 101.54 167.32 -92.08
C THR A 3 101.67 167.59 -90.58
N LEU A 4 101.40 168.81 -90.11
CA LEU A 4 101.37 169.17 -88.69
C LEU A 4 100.05 168.81 -87.99
N LEU A 5 98.95 168.65 -88.74
CA LEU A 5 97.65 168.29 -88.15
C LEU A 5 97.60 166.79 -87.79
N ILE A 6 98.21 165.95 -88.62
CA ILE A 6 98.18 164.49 -88.48
C ILE A 6 98.98 164.04 -87.25
N SER A 7 100.14 164.65 -86.99
CA SER A 7 100.96 164.35 -85.81
C SER A 7 100.29 164.80 -84.50
N ALA A 8 99.61 165.95 -84.50
CA ALA A 8 98.82 166.39 -83.34
C ALA A 8 97.63 165.46 -83.05
N LEU A 9 96.92 165.01 -84.08
CA LEU A 9 95.83 164.02 -83.95
C LEU A 9 96.33 162.66 -83.47
N LEU A 10 97.50 162.19 -83.95
CA LEU A 10 98.08 160.93 -83.48
C LEU A 10 98.47 161.00 -81.99
N ALA A 11 99.07 162.11 -81.56
CA ALA A 11 99.44 162.33 -80.16
C ALA A 11 98.21 162.40 -79.24
N ALA A 12 97.15 163.09 -79.68
CA ALA A 12 95.88 163.13 -78.94
C ALA A 12 95.22 161.74 -78.84
N PHE A 13 95.27 160.94 -79.91
CA PHE A 13 94.75 159.57 -79.90
C PHE A 13 95.54 158.65 -78.97
N VAL A 14 96.88 158.72 -78.98
CA VAL A 14 97.74 157.95 -78.06
C VAL A 14 97.49 158.34 -76.60
N LEU A 15 97.32 159.63 -76.29
CA LEU A 15 96.95 160.10 -74.96
C LEU A 15 95.56 159.59 -74.52
N PHE A 16 94.57 159.59 -75.43
CA PHE A 16 93.24 159.06 -75.15
C PHE A 16 93.27 157.55 -74.86
N VAL A 17 94.03 156.77 -75.64
CA VAL A 17 94.23 155.33 -75.40
C VAL A 17 94.95 155.07 -74.08
N LEU A 18 95.97 155.86 -73.73
CA LEU A 18 96.66 155.77 -72.42
C LEU A 18 95.72 156.08 -71.24
N ALA A 19 94.86 157.11 -71.37
CA ALA A 19 93.86 157.43 -70.36
C ALA A 19 92.82 156.31 -70.21
N ALA A 20 92.36 155.72 -71.32
CA ALA A 20 91.43 154.58 -71.31
C ALA A 20 92.05 153.33 -70.65
N ILE A 21 93.33 153.03 -70.94
CA ILE A 21 94.04 151.91 -70.31
C ILE A 21 94.23 152.15 -68.81
N MET A 22 94.63 153.37 -68.39
CA MET A 22 94.75 153.69 -66.96
C MET A 22 93.39 153.62 -66.24
N GLY A 23 92.30 154.08 -66.86
CA GLY A 23 90.95 153.91 -66.32
C GLY A 23 90.54 152.45 -66.17
N MET A 24 90.86 151.59 -67.14
CA MET A 24 90.56 150.16 -67.08
C MET A 24 91.39 149.41 -66.04
N VAL A 25 92.66 149.79 -65.85
CA VAL A 25 93.54 149.24 -64.80
C VAL A 25 93.07 149.69 -63.41
N ALA A 26 92.70 150.97 -63.24
CA ALA A 26 92.14 151.47 -61.99
C ALA A 26 90.84 150.76 -61.61
N TRP A 27 89.91 150.59 -62.56
CA TRP A 27 88.66 149.87 -62.32
C TRP A 27 88.88 148.40 -61.93
N ARG A 28 89.84 147.72 -62.57
CA ARG A 28 90.22 146.34 -62.19
C ARG A 28 90.91 146.25 -60.83
N ALA A 29 91.74 147.22 -60.48
CA ALA A 29 92.40 147.26 -59.17
C ALA A 29 91.37 147.47 -58.04
N ASP A 30 90.41 148.37 -58.24
CA ASP A 30 89.39 148.69 -57.24
C ASP A 30 88.41 147.52 -57.00
N HIS A 31 87.95 146.86 -58.07
CA HIS A 31 87.14 145.62 -57.97
C HIS A 31 87.90 144.44 -57.33
N ALA A 32 89.22 144.36 -57.46
CA ALA A 32 90.02 143.32 -56.81
C ALA A 32 90.13 143.54 -55.28
N ILE A 33 89.96 144.78 -54.80
CA ILE A 33 90.07 145.14 -53.39
C ILE A 33 88.72 145.03 -52.67
N THR A 34 87.58 145.25 -53.36
CA THR A 34 86.24 145.16 -52.74
C THR A 34 85.74 143.75 -52.44
N ILE A 35 86.36 142.69 -52.99
CA ILE A 35 85.90 141.29 -52.83
C ILE A 35 86.54 140.58 -51.61
N LYS A 36 87.51 141.19 -50.92
CA LYS A 36 88.11 140.61 -49.71
C LYS A 36 87.48 141.15 -48.42
N GLY A 37 86.35 140.54 -48.05
CA GLY A 37 85.82 140.59 -46.68
C GLY A 37 86.80 139.95 -45.66
N PRO A 38 86.65 140.27 -44.36
CA PRO A 38 87.66 139.95 -43.34
C PRO A 38 87.78 138.46 -43.05
N MET A 39 89.01 137.99 -42.77
CA MET A 39 89.26 136.61 -42.35
C MET A 39 88.78 136.40 -40.91
N ALA A 40 87.92 135.39 -40.71
CA ALA A 40 87.51 134.93 -39.39
C ALA A 40 88.71 134.41 -38.58
N SER A 41 88.66 134.59 -37.26
CA SER A 41 89.75 134.16 -36.37
C SER A 41 89.78 132.63 -36.22
N LEU A 42 90.96 132.06 -35.96
CA LEU A 42 91.12 130.59 -35.88
C LEU A 42 90.15 129.95 -34.87
N GLY A 43 89.91 130.62 -33.74
CA GLY A 43 89.00 130.15 -32.68
C GLY A 43 87.52 130.14 -33.08
N GLU A 44 87.08 131.00 -33.99
CA GLU A 44 85.69 130.98 -34.49
C GLU A 44 85.44 129.77 -35.41
N LEU A 45 86.44 129.39 -36.21
CA LEU A 45 86.40 128.18 -37.03
C LEU A 45 86.45 126.92 -36.17
N GLU A 46 87.29 126.86 -35.13
CA GLU A 46 87.32 125.76 -34.17
C GLU A 46 85.99 125.61 -33.41
N ALA A 47 85.37 126.73 -32.98
CA ALA A 47 84.05 126.73 -32.36
C ALA A 47 82.95 126.22 -33.31
N GLN A 48 82.95 126.64 -34.59
CA GLN A 48 82.00 126.11 -35.58
C GLN A 48 82.22 124.62 -35.89
N ILE A 49 83.47 124.16 -35.93
CA ILE A 49 83.79 122.74 -36.12
C ILE A 49 83.31 121.93 -34.92
N ALA A 50 83.57 122.39 -33.69
CA ALA A 50 83.10 121.75 -32.46
C ALA A 50 81.56 121.68 -32.42
N GLY A 51 80.86 122.78 -32.72
CA GLY A 51 79.40 122.82 -32.79
C GLY A 51 78.81 121.88 -33.84
N LYS A 52 79.41 121.80 -35.04
CA LYS A 52 79.01 120.83 -36.08
C LYS A 52 79.35 119.38 -35.70
N LYS A 53 80.38 119.15 -34.89
CA LYS A 53 80.73 117.83 -34.36
C LYS A 53 79.68 117.37 -33.35
N HIS A 54 79.33 118.20 -32.38
CA HIS A 54 78.23 117.92 -31.44
C HIS A 54 76.91 117.65 -32.18
N LEU A 55 76.53 118.50 -33.14
CA LEU A 55 75.30 118.27 -33.92
C LEU A 55 75.34 116.95 -34.71
N ARG A 56 76.52 116.53 -35.20
CA ARG A 56 76.68 115.22 -35.85
C ARG A 56 76.53 114.08 -34.84
N ASP A 57 77.18 114.19 -33.68
CA ASP A 57 77.16 113.15 -32.65
C ASP A 57 75.72 112.98 -32.09
N ASP A 58 74.99 114.09 -31.90
CA ASP A 58 73.56 114.10 -31.53
C ASP A 58 72.68 113.44 -32.61
N LEU A 59 72.89 113.75 -33.90
CA LEU A 59 72.17 113.12 -35.01
C LEU A 59 72.51 111.63 -35.17
N GLU A 60 73.76 111.22 -34.91
CA GLU A 60 74.15 109.80 -34.91
C GLU A 60 73.47 109.05 -33.75
N ALA A 61 73.34 109.67 -32.57
CA ALA A 61 72.58 109.12 -31.46
C ALA A 61 71.07 109.03 -31.75
N GLU A 62 70.48 110.03 -32.41
CA GLU A 62 69.06 110.01 -32.80
C GLU A 62 68.77 108.94 -33.88
N VAL A 63 69.65 108.80 -34.88
CA VAL A 63 69.58 107.71 -35.88
C VAL A 63 69.73 106.33 -35.23
N GLN A 64 70.62 106.19 -34.23
CA GLN A 64 70.78 104.94 -33.49
C GLN A 64 69.51 104.59 -32.71
N LYS A 65 68.90 105.56 -32.02
CA LYS A 65 67.63 105.38 -31.30
C LYS A 65 66.47 105.03 -32.24
N LEU A 66 66.41 105.62 -33.43
CA LEU A 66 65.42 105.27 -34.45
C LEU A 66 65.61 103.83 -34.97
N ARG A 67 66.86 103.36 -35.15
CA ARG A 67 67.15 101.96 -35.50
C ARG A 67 66.71 100.98 -34.42
N GLU A 68 66.91 101.31 -33.16
CA GLU A 68 66.45 100.50 -32.02
C GLU A 68 64.92 100.41 -32.00
N THR A 69 64.19 101.53 -32.15
CA THR A 69 62.72 101.48 -32.23
C THR A 69 62.19 100.74 -33.47
N ALA A 70 62.89 100.81 -34.60
CA ALA A 70 62.54 100.05 -35.79
C ALA A 70 62.77 98.54 -35.62
N ALA A 71 63.82 98.14 -34.89
CA ALA A 71 64.08 96.75 -34.53
C ALA A 71 63.00 96.21 -33.57
N ASP A 72 62.63 96.97 -32.54
CA ASP A 72 61.52 96.65 -31.63
C ASP A 72 60.18 96.50 -32.36
N TYR A 73 59.90 97.39 -33.32
CA TYR A 73 58.69 97.30 -34.15
C TYR A 73 58.71 96.06 -35.05
N ALA A 74 59.85 95.75 -35.69
CA ALA A 74 60.02 94.54 -36.49
C ALA A 74 59.87 93.25 -35.66
N PHE A 75 60.36 93.23 -34.42
CA PHE A 75 60.18 92.10 -33.51
C PHE A 75 58.70 91.89 -33.16
N LYS A 76 57.99 92.96 -32.76
CA LYS A 76 56.55 92.89 -32.47
C LYS A 76 55.71 92.52 -33.70
N GLN A 77 56.10 92.98 -34.88
CA GLN A 77 55.43 92.60 -36.13
C GLN A 77 55.60 91.10 -36.40
N ALA A 78 56.80 90.53 -36.18
CA ALA A 78 57.04 89.10 -36.32
C ALA A 78 56.25 88.26 -35.29
N GLU A 79 56.09 88.76 -34.06
CA GLU A 79 55.25 88.13 -33.04
C GLU A 79 53.76 88.14 -33.42
N VAL A 80 53.24 89.27 -33.93
CA VAL A 80 51.88 89.38 -34.45
C VAL A 80 51.66 88.44 -35.64
N ASP A 81 52.60 88.39 -36.59
CA ASP A 81 52.51 87.50 -37.75
C ASP A 81 52.53 86.01 -37.35
N ALA A 82 53.29 85.66 -36.29
CA ALA A 82 53.29 84.31 -35.72
C ALA A 82 51.94 83.96 -35.06
N LEU A 83 51.37 84.87 -34.26
CA LEU A 83 50.05 84.68 -33.63
C LEU A 83 48.92 84.61 -34.67
N VAL A 84 49.01 85.37 -35.76
CA VAL A 84 48.07 85.30 -36.89
C VAL A 84 48.13 83.93 -37.58
N ARG A 85 49.33 83.35 -37.77
CA ARG A 85 49.48 81.98 -38.30
C ARG A 85 48.90 80.94 -37.34
N GLN A 86 49.25 81.01 -36.05
CA GLN A 86 48.74 80.08 -35.05
C GLN A 86 47.21 80.13 -34.95
N LYS A 87 46.60 81.33 -35.04
CA LYS A 87 45.15 81.48 -35.12
C LYS A 87 44.57 80.84 -36.38
N ALA A 88 45.20 81.02 -37.53
CA ALA A 88 44.75 80.43 -38.79
C ALA A 88 44.83 78.89 -38.77
N GLU A 89 45.90 78.33 -38.18
CA GLU A 89 46.08 76.89 -37.96
C GLU A 89 44.98 76.32 -37.04
N LEU A 90 44.78 76.91 -35.85
CA LEU A 90 43.71 76.51 -34.93
C LEU A 90 42.30 76.65 -35.53
N GLN A 91 42.08 77.67 -36.37
CA GLN A 91 40.80 77.86 -37.06
C GLN A 91 40.60 76.84 -38.19
N ALA A 92 41.66 76.39 -38.85
CA ALA A 92 41.61 75.28 -39.80
C ALA A 92 41.33 73.93 -39.09
N GLU A 93 41.99 73.66 -37.96
CA GLU A 93 41.71 72.49 -37.11
C GLU A 93 40.26 72.48 -36.60
N TRP A 94 39.77 73.63 -36.11
CA TRP A 94 38.39 73.76 -35.64
C TRP A 94 37.36 73.45 -36.72
N ASN A 95 37.63 73.87 -37.96
CA ASN A 95 36.77 73.61 -39.12
C ASN A 95 36.84 72.13 -39.54
N GLN A 96 38.02 71.51 -39.53
CA GLN A 96 38.16 70.06 -39.79
C GLN A 96 37.45 69.19 -38.74
N LEU A 97 37.29 69.69 -37.51
CA LEU A 97 36.51 69.02 -36.47
C LEU A 97 34.99 69.22 -36.61
N GLU A 98 34.52 70.11 -37.49
CA GLU A 98 33.07 70.31 -37.71
C GLU A 98 32.44 69.08 -38.35
N ASP A 99 33.06 68.51 -39.39
CA ASP A 99 32.57 67.31 -40.07
C ASP A 99 32.40 66.13 -39.08
N ARG A 100 33.37 65.95 -38.18
CA ARG A 100 33.31 64.94 -37.10
C ARG A 100 32.21 65.24 -36.06
N ARG A 101 31.93 66.52 -35.76
CA ARG A 101 30.82 66.89 -34.88
C ARG A 101 29.48 66.54 -35.54
N GLN A 102 29.32 66.80 -36.83
CA GLN A 102 28.12 66.45 -37.60
C GLN A 102 27.94 64.93 -37.69
N GLU A 103 29.00 64.16 -37.95
CA GLU A 103 28.98 62.69 -37.94
C GLU A 103 28.53 62.11 -36.58
N ILE A 104 29.07 62.64 -35.46
CA ILE A 104 28.67 62.23 -34.11
C ILE A 104 27.21 62.60 -33.81
N LEU A 105 26.72 63.73 -34.32
CA LEU A 105 25.31 64.13 -34.17
C LEU A 105 24.37 63.21 -34.96
N ALA A 106 24.73 62.85 -36.19
CA ALA A 106 23.97 61.91 -37.01
C ALA A 106 23.90 60.52 -36.35
N LEU A 107 25.04 59.98 -35.90
CA LEU A 107 25.10 58.69 -35.20
C LEU A 107 24.30 58.69 -33.89
N ARG A 108 24.24 59.81 -33.17
CA ARG A 108 23.35 59.96 -32.00
C ARG A 108 21.89 59.91 -32.38
N GLN A 109 21.49 60.64 -33.43
CA GLN A 109 20.11 60.63 -33.92
C GLN A 109 19.70 59.21 -34.37
N GLU A 110 20.53 58.51 -35.15
CA GLU A 110 20.30 57.12 -35.54
C GLU A 110 20.20 56.19 -34.31
N THR A 111 21.00 56.43 -33.27
CA THR A 111 20.95 55.67 -32.01
C THR A 111 19.65 55.93 -31.24
N ASP A 112 19.19 57.18 -31.16
CA ASP A 112 17.94 57.56 -30.47
C ASP A 112 16.71 57.02 -31.24
N GLU A 113 16.75 57.04 -32.57
CA GLU A 113 15.75 56.41 -33.45
C GLU A 113 15.73 54.88 -33.28
N ALA A 114 16.90 54.23 -33.20
CA ALA A 114 17.00 52.80 -32.92
C ALA A 114 16.51 52.43 -31.51
N GLN A 115 16.80 53.24 -30.49
CA GLN A 115 16.33 53.03 -29.12
C GLN A 115 14.81 53.19 -29.00
N THR A 116 14.23 54.17 -29.68
CA THR A 116 12.76 54.37 -29.68
C THR A 116 12.04 53.25 -30.44
N ALA A 117 12.58 52.80 -31.58
CA ALA A 117 12.08 51.62 -32.28
C ALA A 117 12.17 50.34 -31.41
N LEU A 118 13.30 50.12 -30.73
CA LEU A 118 13.48 48.98 -29.82
C LEU A 118 12.50 49.02 -28.63
N ALA A 119 12.27 50.21 -28.05
CA ALA A 119 11.30 50.39 -26.97
C ALA A 119 9.86 50.07 -27.43
N GLN A 120 9.50 50.45 -28.66
CA GLN A 120 8.19 50.12 -29.23
C GLN A 120 8.05 48.62 -29.50
N VAL A 121 9.01 47.99 -30.16
CA VAL A 121 9.01 46.53 -30.40
C VAL A 121 8.95 45.74 -29.08
N THR A 122 9.65 46.20 -28.04
CA THR A 122 9.62 45.58 -26.71
C THR A 122 8.22 45.68 -26.09
N ARG A 123 7.55 46.83 -26.24
CA ARG A 123 6.18 47.02 -25.76
C ARG A 123 5.20 46.10 -26.46
N ASP A 124 5.23 46.06 -27.79
CA ASP A 124 4.38 45.21 -28.61
C ASP A 124 4.60 43.73 -28.28
N LEU A 125 5.86 43.31 -28.04
CA LEU A 125 6.19 41.97 -27.59
C LEU A 125 5.59 41.65 -26.20
N THR A 126 5.65 42.58 -25.24
CA THR A 126 5.05 42.37 -23.91
C THR A 126 3.51 42.29 -23.96
N GLU A 127 2.87 43.06 -24.84
CA GLU A 127 1.43 43.00 -25.06
C GLU A 127 1.02 41.66 -25.69
N LYS A 128 1.76 41.19 -26.70
CA LYS A 128 1.52 39.88 -27.32
C LYS A 128 1.85 38.69 -26.43
N ALA A 129 2.84 38.80 -25.54
CA ALA A 129 3.08 37.79 -24.50
C ALA A 129 1.90 37.68 -23.52
N ALA A 130 1.34 38.82 -23.09
CA ALA A 130 0.17 38.83 -22.20
C ALA A 130 -1.12 38.34 -22.90
N GLU A 131 -1.29 38.61 -24.21
CA GLU A 131 -2.36 38.00 -25.01
C GLU A 131 -2.22 36.48 -25.10
N LEU A 132 -0.99 35.98 -25.34
CA LEU A 132 -0.71 34.55 -25.43
C LEU A 132 -1.03 33.82 -24.12
N GLU A 133 -0.56 34.35 -22.99
CA GLU A 133 -0.85 33.79 -21.65
C GLU A 133 -2.36 33.70 -21.38
N GLN A 134 -3.14 34.71 -21.78
CA GLN A 134 -4.61 34.67 -21.68
C GLN A 134 -5.25 33.62 -22.60
N VAL A 135 -4.69 33.37 -23.79
CA VAL A 135 -5.19 32.35 -24.71
C VAL A 135 -4.85 30.95 -24.19
N GLU A 136 -3.64 30.72 -23.69
CA GLU A 136 -3.21 29.46 -23.07
C GLU A 136 -4.07 29.13 -21.83
N ALA A 137 -4.32 30.10 -20.96
CA ALA A 137 -5.20 29.92 -19.80
C ALA A 137 -6.66 29.58 -20.19
N ARG A 138 -7.16 30.12 -21.32
CA ARG A 138 -8.46 29.76 -21.88
C ARG A 138 -8.47 28.35 -22.48
N LEU A 139 -7.39 27.97 -23.17
CA LEU A 139 -7.23 26.64 -23.76
C LEU A 139 -7.20 25.56 -22.68
N GLN A 140 -6.36 25.71 -21.65
CA GLN A 140 -6.32 24.78 -20.51
C GLN A 140 -7.69 24.65 -19.81
N LYS A 141 -8.46 25.75 -19.72
CA LYS A 141 -9.82 25.70 -19.17
C LYS A 141 -10.78 24.94 -20.09
N ALA A 142 -10.66 25.09 -21.41
CA ALA A 142 -11.47 24.34 -22.38
C ALA A 142 -11.13 22.85 -22.36
N GLU A 143 -9.86 22.47 -22.33
CA GLU A 143 -9.40 21.08 -22.22
C GLU A 143 -9.93 20.39 -20.95
N ARG A 144 -9.88 21.08 -19.79
CA ARG A 144 -10.49 20.57 -18.55
C ARG A 144 -12.00 20.37 -18.66
N LEU A 145 -12.71 21.25 -19.36
CA LEU A 145 -14.15 21.11 -19.59
C LEU A 145 -14.47 19.95 -20.53
N VAL A 146 -13.68 19.72 -21.59
CA VAL A 146 -13.82 18.57 -22.49
C VAL A 146 -13.62 17.27 -21.71
N ALA A 147 -12.53 17.14 -20.95
CA ALA A 147 -12.27 15.95 -20.13
C ALA A 147 -13.39 15.69 -19.08
N GLN A 148 -13.94 16.76 -18.48
CA GLN A 148 -15.11 16.64 -17.59
C GLN A 148 -16.37 16.18 -18.35
N THR A 149 -16.59 16.64 -19.59
CA THR A 149 -17.73 16.19 -20.40
C THR A 149 -17.59 14.72 -20.78
N GLU A 150 -16.41 14.27 -21.22
CA GLU A 150 -16.14 12.86 -21.53
C GLU A 150 -16.35 11.96 -20.30
N GLN A 151 -15.86 12.37 -19.13
CA GLN A 151 -16.08 11.65 -17.86
C GLN A 151 -17.57 11.57 -17.48
N LEU A 152 -18.34 12.65 -17.69
CA LEU A 152 -19.78 12.67 -17.45
C LEU A 152 -20.56 11.79 -18.44
N GLU A 153 -20.13 11.73 -19.70
CA GLU A 153 -20.72 10.84 -20.71
C GLU A 153 -20.45 9.36 -20.40
N GLN A 154 -19.23 9.01 -19.98
CA GLN A 154 -18.90 7.66 -19.51
C GLN A 154 -19.72 7.27 -18.27
N SER A 155 -19.79 8.15 -17.27
CA SER A 155 -20.58 7.93 -16.06
C SER A 155 -22.08 7.77 -16.38
N ARG A 156 -22.60 8.57 -17.32
CA ARG A 156 -23.97 8.41 -17.82
C ARG A 156 -24.20 7.06 -18.50
N ALA A 157 -23.28 6.62 -19.36
CA ALA A 157 -23.40 5.31 -20.03
C ALA A 157 -23.38 4.14 -19.02
N GLN A 158 -22.51 4.21 -18.01
CA GLN A 158 -22.49 3.24 -16.90
C GLN A 158 -23.81 3.22 -16.12
N LEU A 159 -24.38 4.39 -15.82
CA LEU A 159 -25.68 4.50 -15.14
C LEU A 159 -26.85 3.99 -16.01
N GLU A 160 -26.83 4.24 -17.32
CA GLU A 160 -27.84 3.71 -18.25
C GLU A 160 -27.77 2.18 -18.35
N GLN A 161 -26.57 1.59 -18.36
CA GLN A 161 -26.37 0.14 -18.28
C GLN A 161 -26.86 -0.44 -16.94
N ALA A 162 -26.45 0.13 -15.80
CA ALA A 162 -26.89 -0.34 -14.49
C ALA A 162 -28.41 -0.27 -14.31
N VAL A 163 -29.08 0.74 -14.89
CA VAL A 163 -30.56 0.82 -14.92
C VAL A 163 -31.18 -0.25 -15.83
N ALA A 164 -30.51 -0.67 -16.90
CA ALA A 164 -30.97 -1.79 -17.73
C ALA A 164 -30.84 -3.12 -16.98
N ASP A 165 -29.72 -3.36 -16.31
CA ASP A 165 -29.45 -4.58 -15.54
C ASP A 165 -30.44 -4.72 -14.37
N LEU A 166 -30.64 -3.66 -13.59
CA LEU A 166 -31.63 -3.63 -12.50
C LEU A 166 -33.08 -3.85 -12.98
N ARG A 167 -33.41 -3.48 -14.23
CA ARG A 167 -34.72 -3.80 -14.83
C ARG A 167 -34.83 -5.28 -15.20
N GLY A 168 -33.74 -5.90 -15.63
CA GLY A 168 -33.64 -7.35 -15.81
C GLY A 168 -33.89 -8.09 -14.50
N GLU A 169 -33.11 -7.77 -13.46
CA GLU A 169 -33.27 -8.36 -12.12
C GLU A 169 -34.68 -8.18 -11.55
N LEU A 170 -35.31 -7.02 -11.76
CA LEU A 170 -36.68 -6.78 -11.33
C LEU A 170 -37.70 -7.68 -12.06
N SER A 171 -37.48 -7.95 -13.36
CA SER A 171 -38.30 -8.87 -14.13
C SER A 171 -38.14 -10.31 -13.64
N ASP A 172 -36.90 -10.74 -13.37
CA ASP A 172 -36.62 -12.08 -12.85
C ASP A 172 -37.18 -12.27 -11.43
N LEU A 173 -37.10 -11.25 -10.57
CA LEU A 173 -37.74 -11.27 -9.25
C LEU A 173 -39.27 -11.38 -9.34
N GLN A 174 -39.89 -10.75 -10.33
CA GLN A 174 -41.34 -10.88 -10.59
C GLN A 174 -41.68 -12.30 -11.07
N ASN A 175 -40.88 -12.88 -11.98
CA ASN A 175 -41.04 -14.25 -12.44
C ASN A 175 -40.88 -15.27 -11.29
N LEU A 176 -39.88 -15.07 -10.42
CA LEU A 176 -39.66 -15.91 -9.23
C LEU A 176 -40.83 -15.81 -8.24
N LYS A 177 -41.37 -14.61 -7.98
CA LYS A 177 -42.56 -14.43 -7.13
C LYS A 177 -43.80 -15.11 -7.70
N ALA A 178 -44.01 -15.04 -9.02
CA ALA A 178 -45.10 -15.76 -9.69
C ALA A 178 -44.93 -17.29 -9.53
N ARG A 179 -43.70 -17.80 -9.70
CA ARG A 179 -43.40 -19.22 -9.52
C ARG A 179 -43.53 -19.68 -8.07
N GLU A 180 -43.16 -18.85 -7.11
CA GLU A 180 -43.38 -19.10 -5.68
C GLU A 180 -44.87 -19.24 -5.36
N ALA A 181 -45.71 -18.33 -5.88
CA ALA A 181 -47.16 -18.40 -5.69
C ALA A 181 -47.77 -19.69 -6.28
N GLU A 182 -47.35 -20.10 -7.47
CA GLU A 182 -47.76 -21.38 -8.08
C GLU A 182 -47.31 -22.59 -7.23
N LEU A 183 -46.09 -22.57 -6.71
CA LEU A 183 -45.57 -23.64 -5.85
C LEU A 183 -46.32 -23.73 -4.51
N ARG A 184 -46.64 -22.59 -3.88
CA ARG A 184 -47.49 -22.53 -2.68
C ARG A 184 -48.87 -23.14 -2.97
N GLU A 185 -49.52 -22.75 -4.06
CA GLU A 185 -50.84 -23.32 -4.44
C GLU A 185 -50.76 -24.84 -4.74
N ARG A 186 -49.60 -25.34 -5.20
CA ARG A 186 -49.35 -26.78 -5.35
C ARG A 186 -49.15 -27.49 -4.00
N ILE A 187 -48.46 -26.87 -3.04
CA ILE A 187 -48.33 -27.39 -1.67
C ILE A 187 -49.72 -27.48 -1.02
N ASP A 188 -50.51 -26.40 -1.06
CA ASP A 188 -51.89 -26.38 -0.53
C ASP A 188 -52.80 -27.45 -1.16
N ARG A 189 -52.55 -27.84 -2.42
CA ARG A 189 -53.24 -28.98 -3.06
C ARG A 189 -52.76 -30.31 -2.49
N PHE A 190 -51.45 -30.54 -2.42
CA PHE A 190 -50.89 -31.78 -1.90
C PHE A 190 -51.20 -32.01 -0.41
N GLU A 191 -51.27 -30.96 0.42
CA GLU A 191 -51.70 -31.07 1.82
C GLU A 191 -53.17 -31.52 1.93
N ARG A 192 -54.06 -30.97 1.10
CA ARG A 192 -55.46 -31.41 1.03
C ARG A 192 -55.61 -32.85 0.56
N ASP A 193 -54.83 -33.26 -0.45
CA ASP A 193 -54.81 -34.66 -0.89
C ASP A 193 -54.22 -35.60 0.16
N ALA A 194 -53.17 -35.19 0.88
CA ALA A 194 -52.59 -35.97 1.97
C ALA A 194 -53.59 -36.15 3.13
N ALA A 195 -54.30 -35.10 3.54
CA ALA A 195 -55.34 -35.16 4.56
C ALA A 195 -56.50 -36.08 4.13
N ARG A 196 -56.92 -36.02 2.85
CA ARG A 196 -57.93 -36.93 2.29
C ARG A 196 -57.46 -38.39 2.34
N LEU A 197 -56.24 -38.67 1.89
CA LEU A 197 -55.67 -40.03 1.87
C LEU A 197 -55.45 -40.56 3.29
N GLN A 198 -55.08 -39.72 4.26
CA GLN A 198 -55.01 -40.10 5.68
C GLN A 198 -56.39 -40.52 6.20
N GLY A 199 -57.45 -39.74 5.94
CA GLY A 199 -58.82 -40.12 6.28
C GLY A 199 -59.27 -41.42 5.62
N GLU A 200 -58.95 -41.63 4.34
CA GLU A 200 -59.20 -42.90 3.65
C GLU A 200 -58.48 -44.07 4.36
N VAL A 201 -57.19 -43.92 4.70
CA VAL A 201 -56.42 -44.93 5.45
C VAL A 201 -57.02 -45.22 6.84
N GLU A 202 -57.50 -44.21 7.55
CA GLU A 202 -58.20 -44.40 8.83
C GLU A 202 -59.50 -45.20 8.66
N THR A 203 -60.30 -44.92 7.63
CA THR A 203 -61.50 -45.73 7.35
C THR A 203 -61.18 -47.16 6.95
N PHE A 204 -60.09 -47.40 6.22
CA PHE A 204 -59.61 -48.75 5.90
C PHE A 204 -59.09 -49.49 7.14
N ARG A 205 -58.40 -48.81 8.07
CA ARG A 205 -58.00 -49.38 9.36
C ARG A 205 -59.21 -49.77 10.20
N ALA A 206 -60.18 -48.87 10.37
CA ALA A 206 -61.41 -49.18 11.11
C ALA A 206 -62.16 -50.40 10.55
N ARG A 207 -62.27 -50.52 9.22
CA ARG A 207 -62.85 -51.69 8.55
C ARG A 207 -62.05 -52.97 8.74
N ARG A 208 -60.71 -52.87 8.75
CA ARG A 208 -59.84 -54.02 9.06
C ARG A 208 -60.05 -54.47 10.50
N ASP A 209 -60.08 -53.54 11.44
CA ASP A 209 -60.20 -53.84 12.86
C ASP A 209 -61.57 -54.48 13.17
N GLU A 210 -62.65 -53.95 12.56
CA GLU A 210 -63.99 -54.58 12.60
C GLU A 210 -64.00 -55.99 11.98
N ALA A 211 -63.27 -56.21 10.89
CA ALA A 211 -63.12 -57.53 10.28
C ALA A 211 -62.29 -58.49 11.15
N GLU A 212 -61.21 -58.02 11.79
CA GLU A 212 -60.41 -58.82 12.73
C GLU A 212 -61.21 -59.23 13.96
N ASP A 213 -61.96 -58.30 14.57
CA ASP A 213 -62.84 -58.61 15.70
C ASP A 213 -63.98 -59.55 15.28
N GLY A 214 -64.53 -59.38 14.06
CA GLY A 214 -65.47 -60.30 13.46
C GLY A 214 -64.88 -61.71 13.24
N THR A 215 -63.62 -61.81 12.82
CA THR A 215 -62.90 -63.08 12.69
C THR A 215 -62.66 -63.73 14.04
N ARG A 216 -62.18 -62.99 15.06
CA ARG A 216 -62.01 -63.53 16.43
C ARG A 216 -63.34 -64.05 16.99
N ALA A 217 -64.43 -63.29 16.83
CA ALA A 217 -65.77 -63.71 17.26
C ALA A 217 -66.32 -64.91 16.44
N ALA A 218 -65.77 -65.19 15.26
CA ALA A 218 -66.07 -66.39 14.48
C ALA A 218 -65.20 -67.59 14.92
N GLU A 219 -63.93 -67.36 15.25
CA GLU A 219 -63.02 -68.36 15.81
C GLU A 219 -63.48 -68.82 17.20
N GLU A 220 -63.89 -67.90 18.08
CA GLU A 220 -64.50 -68.22 19.38
C GLU A 220 -65.77 -69.07 19.22
N ARG A 221 -66.61 -68.75 18.23
CA ARG A 221 -67.80 -69.56 17.91
C ARG A 221 -67.44 -70.92 17.32
N LEU A 222 -66.40 -71.00 16.48
CA LEU A 222 -65.88 -72.26 15.96
C LEU A 222 -65.34 -73.14 17.08
N GLU A 223 -64.65 -72.55 18.07
CA GLU A 223 -64.10 -73.27 19.21
C GLU A 223 -65.19 -73.67 20.21
N GLN A 224 -66.25 -72.86 20.40
CA GLN A 224 -67.47 -73.28 21.11
C GLN A 224 -68.18 -74.44 20.39
N ILE A 225 -68.27 -74.42 19.06
CA ILE A 225 -68.85 -75.51 18.27
C ILE A 225 -67.97 -76.77 18.36
N ARG A 226 -66.64 -76.63 18.31
CA ARG A 226 -65.70 -77.74 18.54
C ARG A 226 -65.85 -78.30 19.95
N ALA A 227 -65.90 -77.46 20.97
CA ALA A 227 -66.12 -77.86 22.36
C ALA A 227 -67.45 -78.62 22.53
N ALA A 228 -68.54 -78.10 21.94
CA ALA A 228 -69.84 -78.77 21.91
C ALA A 228 -69.79 -80.10 21.14
N HIS A 229 -69.08 -80.16 20.01
CA HIS A 229 -68.93 -81.40 19.22
C HIS A 229 -68.00 -82.40 19.92
N THR A 230 -67.03 -81.96 20.73
CA THR A 230 -66.24 -82.85 21.60
C THR A 230 -67.04 -83.31 22.81
N ASP A 231 -67.91 -82.48 23.37
CA ASP A 231 -68.83 -82.88 24.45
C ASP A 231 -69.90 -83.84 23.93
N GLU A 232 -70.42 -83.62 22.71
CA GLU A 232 -71.37 -84.53 22.06
C GLU A 232 -70.71 -85.83 21.60
N ALA A 233 -69.47 -85.79 21.09
CA ALA A 233 -68.67 -87.00 20.86
C ALA A 233 -68.33 -87.73 22.17
N ALA A 234 -68.09 -86.99 23.26
CA ALA A 234 -67.90 -87.56 24.59
C ALA A 234 -69.19 -88.14 25.15
N ARG A 235 -70.38 -87.59 24.84
CA ARG A 235 -71.69 -88.17 25.16
C ARG A 235 -71.98 -89.43 24.33
N LEU A 236 -71.58 -89.45 23.07
CA LEU A 236 -71.74 -90.61 22.18
C LEU A 236 -70.82 -91.75 22.64
N ALA A 237 -69.57 -91.42 22.98
CA ALA A 237 -68.64 -92.31 23.64
C ALA A 237 -69.12 -92.72 25.04
N SER A 238 -69.74 -91.83 25.83
CA SER A 238 -70.26 -92.16 27.16
C SER A 238 -71.51 -93.01 27.09
N ALA A 239 -72.34 -92.92 26.05
CA ALA A 239 -73.48 -93.82 25.82
C ALA A 239 -73.00 -95.23 25.41
N GLN A 240 -71.97 -95.32 24.56
CA GLN A 240 -71.29 -96.59 24.26
C GLN A 240 -70.54 -97.15 25.49
N THR A 241 -70.04 -96.27 26.35
CA THR A 241 -69.41 -96.65 27.63
C THR A 241 -70.46 -97.03 28.67
N GLU A 242 -71.63 -96.39 28.76
CA GLU A 242 -72.73 -96.79 29.65
C GLU A 242 -73.23 -98.20 29.32
N LEU A 243 -73.31 -98.52 28.02
CA LEU A 243 -73.64 -99.87 27.54
C LEU A 243 -72.64 -100.94 28.01
N THR A 244 -71.37 -100.58 28.27
CA THR A 244 -70.33 -101.49 28.82
C THR A 244 -70.10 -101.30 30.32
N ARG A 245 -70.56 -100.19 30.90
CA ARG A 245 -70.39 -99.79 32.30
C ARG A 245 -71.54 -100.26 33.18
N MET A 246 -72.74 -100.49 32.63
CA MET A 246 -73.78 -101.26 33.33
C MET A 246 -73.33 -102.70 33.64
N ASP A 247 -72.50 -103.31 32.79
CA ASP A 247 -71.88 -104.61 33.06
C ASP A 247 -70.73 -104.55 34.09
N ALA A 248 -70.00 -103.42 34.15
CA ALA A 248 -68.82 -103.26 35.02
C ALA A 248 -69.10 -102.63 36.40
N GLN A 249 -70.13 -101.78 36.56
CA GLN A 249 -70.50 -101.14 37.85
C GLN A 249 -71.16 -102.10 38.85
N ARG A 250 -71.13 -103.41 38.58
CA ARG A 250 -71.38 -104.47 39.56
C ARG A 250 -70.14 -104.85 40.39
N ALA A 251 -68.92 -104.49 39.94
CA ALA A 251 -67.68 -104.97 40.54
C ALA A 251 -67.21 -104.12 41.73
N GLU A 252 -66.85 -102.86 41.51
CA GLU A 252 -65.85 -102.21 42.37
C GLU A 252 -66.38 -100.92 43.02
N LEU A 253 -67.14 -101.09 44.10
CA LEU A 253 -67.44 -100.03 45.09
C LEU A 253 -66.25 -99.83 46.08
N LEU A 254 -65.03 -100.16 45.65
CA LEU A 254 -63.96 -100.67 46.53
C LEU A 254 -62.61 -99.94 46.48
N ALA A 255 -62.57 -98.76 45.86
CA ALA A 255 -61.58 -97.74 46.16
C ALA A 255 -62.30 -96.38 46.15
N GLN A 256 -62.84 -95.93 47.29
CA GLN A 256 -62.07 -95.14 48.27
C GLN A 256 -61.25 -94.06 47.55
N ILE A 257 -61.71 -92.81 47.58
CA ILE A 257 -61.32 -91.89 48.65
C ILE A 257 -59.79 -91.82 48.68
N GLU A 258 -59.19 -90.86 47.95
CA GLU A 258 -58.50 -89.77 48.66
C GLU A 258 -58.23 -88.51 47.82
N ALA A 259 -58.23 -87.35 48.51
CA ALA A 259 -57.77 -86.01 48.12
C ALA A 259 -58.48 -85.30 46.92
N MET A 260 -59.15 -84.15 47.05
CA MET A 260 -58.70 -82.81 47.52
C MET A 260 -57.54 -82.20 46.69
N LYS A 261 -57.49 -80.90 46.35
CA LYS A 261 -58.45 -79.77 46.23
C LYS A 261 -57.70 -78.52 45.68
N ASP A 262 -58.44 -77.54 45.14
CA ASP A 262 -58.16 -76.08 45.12
C ASP A 262 -56.97 -75.42 44.32
N LYS A 263 -57.35 -74.59 43.32
CA LYS A 263 -57.07 -73.12 43.10
C LYS A 263 -55.72 -72.50 42.60
N ALA A 264 -55.78 -72.02 41.34
CA ALA A 264 -55.84 -70.60 40.86
C ALA A 264 -54.69 -69.54 40.92
N GLY A 265 -54.39 -68.93 39.74
CA GLY A 265 -53.97 -67.51 39.49
C GLY A 265 -52.47 -67.13 39.58
N LEU A 266 -51.93 -66.01 39.02
CA LEU A 266 -52.35 -65.01 38.00
C LEU A 266 -51.19 -63.98 37.71
N ALA A 267 -50.90 -63.62 36.44
CA ALA A 267 -50.27 -62.35 35.93
C ALA A 267 -48.86 -61.87 36.47
N ALA A 268 -48.19 -60.74 36.11
CA ALA A 268 -48.23 -59.75 34.98
C ALA A 268 -46.95 -58.82 34.88
N GLY A 269 -46.53 -58.41 33.66
CA GLY A 269 -46.05 -57.04 33.31
C GLY A 269 -44.56 -56.57 33.46
N GLY A 270 -44.14 -55.57 32.65
CA GLY A 270 -42.88 -54.80 32.80
C GLY A 270 -42.54 -53.80 31.66
N GLY A 271 -41.93 -52.63 31.95
CA GLY A 271 -41.57 -51.55 30.99
C GLY A 271 -40.29 -50.74 31.34
N GLY A 272 -39.80 -49.86 30.44
CA GLY A 272 -38.41 -49.31 30.41
C GLY A 272 -38.16 -47.83 30.83
N LYS A 273 -36.89 -47.38 30.77
CA LYS A 273 -36.34 -46.12 31.37
C LYS A 273 -35.85 -45.04 30.36
N GLN A 274 -35.70 -43.80 30.82
CA GLN A 274 -35.06 -42.64 30.13
C GLN A 274 -33.52 -42.69 30.09
N ALA A 275 -32.88 -41.90 29.22
CA ALA A 275 -31.44 -41.86 28.95
C ALA A 275 -30.81 -40.44 29.10
N ASP A 276 -29.48 -40.37 29.28
CA ASP A 276 -28.68 -39.13 29.45
C ASP A 276 -28.37 -38.45 28.09
N PRO A 277 -28.67 -37.15 27.91
CA PRO A 277 -28.40 -36.41 26.66
C PRO A 277 -26.92 -36.14 26.32
N LEU A 278 -26.00 -36.17 27.29
CA LEU A 278 -24.60 -35.73 27.11
C LEU A 278 -23.60 -36.88 26.89
N VAL A 279 -24.06 -38.12 26.82
CA VAL A 279 -23.22 -39.34 26.77
C VAL A 279 -22.18 -39.29 25.65
N GLU A 280 -22.53 -38.74 24.49
CA GLU A 280 -21.64 -38.73 23.31
C GLU A 280 -20.61 -37.58 23.35
N LEU A 281 -20.92 -36.45 24.01
CA LEU A 281 -19.95 -35.37 24.24
C LEU A 281 -18.87 -35.79 25.23
N ARG A 282 -19.23 -36.61 26.22
CA ARG A 282 -18.32 -37.20 27.22
C ARG A 282 -17.57 -38.46 26.72
N SER A 283 -17.58 -38.72 25.41
CA SER A 283 -16.80 -39.82 24.83
C SER A 283 -15.48 -39.27 24.29
N LEU A 284 -14.37 -39.97 24.59
CA LEU A 284 -13.03 -39.48 24.25
C LEU A 284 -12.76 -39.65 22.74
N PRO A 285 -12.51 -38.56 21.99
CA PRO A 285 -12.30 -38.63 20.53
C PRO A 285 -11.00 -39.37 20.20
N PRO A 286 -10.87 -39.94 18.98
CA PRO A 286 -9.68 -40.72 18.59
C PRO A 286 -8.36 -39.95 18.77
N VAL A 287 -8.32 -38.67 18.39
CA VAL A 287 -7.11 -37.82 18.49
C VAL A 287 -6.58 -37.71 19.93
N LEU A 288 -7.47 -37.64 20.92
CA LEU A 288 -7.07 -37.52 22.33
C LEU A 288 -6.71 -38.88 22.95
N ARG A 289 -7.31 -39.98 22.47
CA ARG A 289 -6.87 -41.35 22.85
C ARG A 289 -5.41 -41.59 22.47
N ASP A 290 -5.00 -41.19 21.28
CA ASP A 290 -3.61 -41.35 20.83
C ASP A 290 -2.63 -40.53 21.71
N MET A 291 -3.04 -39.34 22.17
CA MET A 291 -2.23 -38.45 23.02
C MET A 291 -2.06 -38.92 24.47
N GLN A 292 -2.97 -39.76 25.00
CA GLN A 292 -2.85 -40.28 26.37
C GLN A 292 -1.62 -41.17 26.55
N GLY A 293 -1.16 -41.83 25.49
CA GLY A 293 0.04 -42.69 25.50
C GLY A 293 1.37 -41.95 25.30
N TRP A 294 1.37 -40.62 25.16
CA TRP A 294 2.60 -39.86 24.88
C TRP A 294 3.34 -39.48 26.17
N ASP A 295 4.59 -39.96 26.29
CA ASP A 295 5.54 -39.47 27.28
C ASP A 295 5.73 -37.95 27.14
N GLU A 296 5.89 -37.25 28.27
CA GLU A 296 6.22 -35.82 28.25
C GLU A 296 7.58 -35.57 27.62
N HIS A 297 7.67 -34.51 26.81
CA HIS A 297 8.93 -34.09 26.25
C HIS A 297 9.84 -33.47 27.32
N ALA A 298 11.15 -33.67 27.18
CA ALA A 298 12.11 -33.00 28.05
C ALA A 298 12.06 -31.48 27.84
N ARG A 299 12.43 -30.70 28.86
CA ARG A 299 12.59 -29.25 28.71
C ARG A 299 13.66 -28.95 27.66
N GLU A 300 13.22 -28.53 26.48
CA GLU A 300 14.04 -28.08 25.35
C GLU A 300 13.77 -26.60 25.06
N THR A 301 14.74 -25.94 24.46
CA THR A 301 14.61 -24.58 23.95
C THR A 301 13.78 -24.53 22.67
N GLU A 302 13.21 -23.35 22.37
CA GLU A 302 12.45 -23.10 21.13
C GLU A 302 13.28 -23.43 19.86
N ALA A 303 14.59 -23.14 19.89
CA ALA A 303 15.49 -23.40 18.77
C ALA A 303 15.75 -24.90 18.56
N GLU A 304 15.90 -25.69 19.64
CA GLU A 304 16.04 -27.15 19.58
C GLU A 304 14.75 -27.79 19.05
N ALA A 305 13.59 -27.32 19.51
CA ALA A 305 12.28 -27.77 19.02
C ALA A 305 12.13 -27.54 17.50
N LEU A 306 12.45 -26.33 17.02
CA LEU A 306 12.41 -26.00 15.58
C LEU A 306 13.44 -26.78 14.75
N HIS A 307 14.61 -27.06 15.31
CA HIS A 307 15.60 -27.94 14.67
C HIS A 307 15.06 -29.38 14.54
N ARG A 308 14.48 -29.92 15.61
CA ARG A 308 13.84 -31.23 15.67
C ARG A 308 12.71 -31.37 14.65
N VAL A 309 11.85 -30.35 14.51
CA VAL A 309 10.82 -30.25 13.45
C VAL A 309 11.44 -30.29 12.05
N SER A 310 12.48 -29.48 11.82
CA SER A 310 13.15 -29.40 10.51
C SER A 310 13.78 -30.74 10.10
N VAL A 311 14.42 -31.43 11.05
CA VAL A 311 14.99 -32.77 10.83
C VAL A 311 13.89 -33.81 10.57
N HIS A 312 12.81 -33.81 11.36
CA HIS A 312 11.70 -34.76 11.18
C HIS A 312 11.04 -34.60 9.80
N MET A 313 10.80 -33.38 9.34
CA MET A 313 10.26 -33.12 8.00
C MET A 313 11.21 -33.62 6.90
N LYS A 314 12.51 -33.32 7.02
CA LYS A 314 13.52 -33.74 6.04
C LYS A 314 13.66 -35.26 5.95
N VAL A 315 13.61 -35.97 7.08
CA VAL A 315 13.59 -37.44 7.14
C VAL A 315 12.37 -38.03 6.42
N LEU A 316 11.22 -37.35 6.47
CA LEU A 316 10.00 -37.72 5.75
C LEU A 316 10.00 -37.29 4.27
N GLY A 317 11.10 -36.77 3.74
CA GLY A 317 11.21 -36.29 2.36
C GLY A 317 10.56 -34.93 2.10
N LEU A 318 10.24 -34.16 3.15
CA LEU A 318 9.65 -32.81 3.07
C LEU A 318 10.71 -31.74 3.34
N ASP A 319 11.11 -31.03 2.29
CA ASP A 319 12.18 -30.03 2.30
C ASP A 319 11.57 -28.60 2.31
N TYR A 320 11.11 -28.15 3.49
CA TYR A 320 10.60 -26.78 3.68
C TYR A 320 11.74 -25.83 4.05
N HIS A 321 11.80 -24.67 3.39
CA HIS A 321 12.76 -23.62 3.73
C HIS A 321 12.63 -23.17 5.20
N ARG A 322 13.74 -22.98 5.92
CA ARG A 322 13.79 -22.67 7.36
C ARG A 322 12.87 -21.51 7.76
N ARG A 323 12.80 -20.48 6.92
CA ARG A 323 11.92 -19.32 7.12
C ARG A 323 10.43 -19.68 7.11
N VAL A 324 9.98 -20.64 6.28
CA VAL A 324 8.58 -21.10 6.26
C VAL A 324 8.20 -21.80 7.57
N ILE A 325 9.11 -22.62 8.12
CA ILE A 325 8.89 -23.29 9.42
C ILE A 325 8.84 -22.24 10.55
N ARG A 326 9.77 -21.27 10.58
CA ARG A 326 9.76 -20.14 11.53
C ARG A 326 8.50 -19.30 11.41
N ALA A 327 8.09 -18.95 10.19
CA ALA A 327 6.90 -18.17 9.89
C ALA A 327 5.63 -18.86 10.42
N TYR A 328 5.49 -20.15 10.14
CA TYR A 328 4.35 -20.95 10.60
C TYR A 328 4.33 -21.10 12.13
N HIS A 329 5.48 -21.38 12.75
CA HIS A 329 5.60 -21.42 14.21
C HIS A 329 5.23 -20.07 14.86
N THR A 330 5.73 -18.96 14.32
CA THR A 330 5.41 -17.61 14.82
C THR A 330 3.91 -17.33 14.70
N ALA A 331 3.31 -17.68 13.55
CA ALA A 331 1.87 -17.54 13.32
C ALA A 331 1.02 -18.36 14.31
N MET A 332 1.51 -19.52 14.77
CA MET A 332 0.89 -20.30 15.85
C MET A 332 1.08 -19.65 17.23
N LYS A 333 2.25 -19.07 17.53
CA LYS A 333 2.50 -18.43 18.84
C LYS A 333 1.69 -17.16 19.06
N VAL A 334 1.43 -16.36 18.01
CA VAL A 334 0.64 -15.11 18.13
C VAL A 334 -0.88 -15.33 18.14
N ASN A 335 -1.36 -16.48 18.63
CA ASN A 335 -2.77 -16.86 18.58
C ASN A 335 -3.72 -15.85 19.29
N GLU A 336 -3.19 -15.08 20.24
CA GLU A 336 -3.88 -14.00 20.95
C GLU A 336 -4.23 -12.80 20.05
N THR A 337 -3.31 -12.34 19.20
CA THR A 337 -3.56 -11.22 18.29
C THR A 337 -4.03 -11.66 16.91
N THR A 338 -3.72 -12.91 16.51
CA THR A 338 -4.06 -13.49 15.21
C THR A 338 -4.57 -14.91 15.40
N GLN A 339 -5.89 -15.08 15.30
CA GLN A 339 -6.61 -16.27 15.76
C GLN A 339 -6.26 -17.56 15.00
N MET A 340 -5.72 -17.48 13.78
CA MET A 340 -5.35 -18.66 12.97
C MET A 340 -4.21 -18.39 11.97
N ALA A 341 -3.67 -19.47 11.39
CA ALA A 341 -2.86 -19.40 10.16
C ALA A 341 -3.56 -20.12 9.00
N VAL A 342 -3.63 -19.48 7.84
CA VAL A 342 -4.19 -20.08 6.61
C VAL A 342 -3.04 -20.41 5.67
N LEU A 343 -2.99 -21.64 5.16
CA LEU A 343 -2.02 -22.11 4.19
C LEU A 343 -2.68 -22.17 2.82
N ALA A 344 -2.31 -21.25 1.94
CA ALA A 344 -2.94 -21.03 0.64
C ALA A 344 -2.00 -21.41 -0.52
N GLY A 345 -2.53 -21.82 -1.67
CA GLY A 345 -1.75 -22.12 -2.88
C GLY A 345 -2.33 -23.28 -3.70
N ILE A 346 -1.65 -23.69 -4.76
CA ILE A 346 -2.11 -24.79 -5.64
C ILE A 346 -2.10 -26.15 -4.93
N SER A 347 -2.86 -27.13 -5.44
CA SER A 347 -2.85 -28.50 -4.92
C SER A 347 -1.46 -29.16 -5.03
N GLY A 348 -1.15 -30.11 -4.15
CA GLY A 348 0.13 -30.83 -4.13
C GLY A 348 1.34 -30.09 -3.52
N THR A 349 1.23 -28.80 -3.15
CA THR A 349 2.32 -28.00 -2.53
C THR A 349 2.64 -28.33 -1.07
N GLY A 350 2.01 -29.37 -0.49
CA GLY A 350 2.27 -29.80 0.88
C GLY A 350 1.57 -28.95 1.96
N LYS A 351 0.55 -28.16 1.62
CA LYS A 351 -0.22 -27.30 2.55
C LYS A 351 -0.71 -28.07 3.79
N SER A 352 -1.35 -29.23 3.62
CA SER A 352 -1.85 -30.04 4.75
C SER A 352 -0.75 -30.89 5.41
N GLN A 353 0.43 -31.05 4.79
CA GLN A 353 1.56 -31.76 5.40
C GLN A 353 2.34 -30.90 6.39
N LEU A 354 2.51 -29.59 6.14
CA LEU A 354 3.25 -28.71 7.06
C LEU A 354 2.63 -28.71 8.47
N PRO A 355 1.33 -28.40 8.68
CA PRO A 355 0.67 -28.49 9.99
C PRO A 355 0.77 -29.87 10.63
N ARG A 356 0.49 -30.93 9.85
CA ARG A 356 0.48 -32.32 10.33
C ARG A 356 1.85 -32.74 10.86
N ARG A 357 2.92 -32.52 10.09
CA ARG A 357 4.28 -32.91 10.47
C ARG A 357 4.89 -31.97 11.49
N TYR A 358 4.51 -30.70 11.47
CA TYR A 358 4.85 -29.74 12.53
C TYR A 358 4.29 -30.21 13.87
N ALA A 359 3.00 -30.55 13.95
CA ALA A 359 2.38 -31.02 15.19
C ALA A 359 3.01 -32.35 15.67
N GLN A 360 3.14 -33.33 14.78
CA GLN A 360 3.78 -34.62 15.07
C GLN A 360 5.21 -34.48 15.61
N ALA A 361 5.99 -33.55 15.04
CA ALA A 361 7.39 -33.34 15.41
C ALA A 361 7.56 -32.38 16.59
N MET A 362 6.62 -31.47 16.85
CA MET A 362 6.62 -30.64 18.07
C MET A 362 6.18 -31.43 19.30
N GLY A 363 5.20 -32.33 19.16
CA GLY A 363 4.52 -32.95 20.30
C GLY A 363 3.11 -32.43 20.56
N ILE A 364 2.48 -31.85 19.54
CA ILE A 364 1.16 -31.24 19.61
C ILE A 364 0.15 -32.23 19.01
N GLY A 365 -1.00 -32.40 19.65
CA GLY A 365 -2.12 -33.18 19.11
C GLY A 365 -2.54 -32.66 17.73
N PHE A 366 -3.02 -33.51 16.83
CA PHE A 366 -3.39 -33.06 15.49
C PHE A 366 -4.78 -33.58 15.09
N LEU A 367 -5.75 -32.67 15.03
CA LEU A 367 -7.11 -32.95 14.55
C LEU A 367 -7.32 -32.30 13.18
N GLN A 368 -7.51 -33.11 12.16
CA GLN A 368 -7.89 -32.63 10.83
C GLN A 368 -9.41 -32.70 10.66
N VAL A 369 -10.00 -31.57 10.29
CA VAL A 369 -11.44 -31.40 10.08
C VAL A 369 -11.65 -31.11 8.58
N PRO A 370 -12.08 -32.10 7.78
CA PRO A 370 -12.30 -31.90 6.35
C PRO A 370 -13.62 -31.16 6.11
N VAL A 371 -13.54 -29.90 5.69
CA VAL A 371 -14.70 -29.04 5.46
C VAL A 371 -15.53 -29.57 4.29
N GLN A 372 -16.86 -29.62 4.43
CA GLN A 372 -17.74 -30.09 3.37
C GLN A 372 -18.33 -28.91 2.58
N PRO A 373 -18.53 -29.02 1.25
CA PRO A 373 -19.08 -27.91 0.44
C PRO A 373 -20.50 -27.44 0.81
N ARG A 374 -21.21 -28.20 1.66
CA ARG A 374 -22.57 -27.90 2.12
C ARG A 374 -22.63 -27.25 3.51
N TRP A 375 -21.50 -27.00 4.16
CA TRP A 375 -21.48 -26.38 5.48
C TRP A 375 -21.96 -24.92 5.41
N ASP A 376 -23.03 -24.63 6.14
CA ASP A 376 -23.67 -23.31 6.18
C ASP A 376 -23.99 -22.83 7.61
N SER A 377 -23.67 -23.62 8.63
CA SER A 377 -24.02 -23.35 10.02
C SER A 377 -22.90 -23.71 11.01
N PRO A 378 -22.83 -23.10 12.21
CA PRO A 378 -21.93 -23.54 13.28
C PRO A 378 -22.18 -24.98 13.75
N GLN A 379 -23.38 -25.53 13.50
CA GLN A 379 -23.73 -26.91 13.85
C GLN A 379 -22.98 -27.94 12.99
N ASP A 380 -22.57 -27.58 11.77
CA ASP A 380 -21.70 -28.43 10.94
C ASP A 380 -20.34 -28.69 11.60
N LEU A 381 -19.86 -27.71 12.38
CA LEU A 381 -18.55 -27.71 13.02
C LEU A 381 -18.60 -28.27 14.45
N MET A 382 -19.65 -27.97 15.21
CA MET A 382 -19.79 -28.39 16.61
C MET A 382 -20.68 -29.63 16.81
N GLY A 383 -21.63 -29.86 15.90
CA GLY A 383 -22.69 -30.84 16.07
C GLY A 383 -24.00 -30.20 16.55
N PHE A 384 -25.04 -31.02 16.64
CA PHE A 384 -26.42 -30.57 16.85
C PHE A 384 -27.16 -31.43 17.89
N TYR A 385 -28.26 -30.91 18.44
CA TYR A 385 -29.12 -31.67 19.35
C TYR A 385 -30.20 -32.45 18.59
N ASN A 386 -30.23 -33.77 18.74
CA ASN A 386 -31.28 -34.62 18.18
C ASN A 386 -32.46 -34.70 19.15
N TYR A 387 -33.52 -33.94 18.88
CA TYR A 387 -34.76 -33.92 19.66
C TYR A 387 -35.54 -35.25 19.67
N ILE A 388 -35.35 -36.13 18.68
CA ILE A 388 -36.02 -37.44 18.62
C ILE A 388 -35.35 -38.44 19.57
N GLU A 389 -34.02 -38.42 19.62
CA GLU A 389 -33.23 -39.31 20.48
C GLU A 389 -33.01 -38.75 21.89
N GLY A 390 -33.22 -37.44 22.08
CA GLY A 390 -32.94 -36.74 23.32
C GLY A 390 -31.44 -36.64 23.63
N LYS A 391 -30.60 -36.45 22.61
CA LYS A 391 -29.13 -36.50 22.71
C LYS A 391 -28.44 -35.42 21.89
N TYR A 392 -27.33 -34.90 22.39
CA TYR A 392 -26.40 -34.13 21.58
C TYR A 392 -25.53 -35.04 20.71
N ARG A 393 -25.40 -34.70 19.42
CA ARG A 393 -24.56 -35.37 18.43
C ARG A 393 -23.36 -34.47 18.12
N PRO A 394 -22.28 -34.52 18.91
CA PRO A 394 -21.09 -33.68 18.73
C PRO A 394 -20.26 -34.11 17.52
N THR A 395 -19.42 -33.21 17.01
CA THR A 395 -18.29 -33.57 16.14
C THR A 395 -17.06 -33.98 16.96
N ASP A 396 -16.08 -34.62 16.32
CA ASP A 396 -14.75 -34.87 16.89
C ASP A 396 -14.09 -33.57 17.41
N LEU A 397 -14.37 -32.42 16.77
CA LEU A 397 -13.88 -31.12 17.20
C LEU A 397 -14.58 -30.65 18.49
N ALA A 398 -15.90 -30.73 18.60
CA ALA A 398 -16.59 -30.37 19.83
C ALA A 398 -16.18 -31.26 21.01
N GLN A 399 -16.01 -32.57 20.78
CA GLN A 399 -15.43 -33.48 21.77
C GLN A 399 -14.01 -33.05 22.16
N ALA A 400 -13.12 -32.80 21.17
CA ALA A 400 -11.75 -32.42 21.45
C ALA A 400 -11.67 -31.10 22.22
N LEU A 401 -12.43 -30.08 21.84
CA LEU A 401 -12.47 -28.80 22.55
C LEU A 401 -13.04 -28.94 23.97
N TYR A 402 -14.07 -29.77 24.17
CA TYR A 402 -14.62 -30.05 25.50
C TYR A 402 -13.58 -30.69 26.44
N TYR A 403 -12.73 -31.58 25.93
CA TYR A 403 -11.66 -32.20 26.73
C TYR A 403 -10.40 -31.32 26.89
N MET A 404 -10.18 -30.34 26.01
CA MET A 404 -9.06 -29.39 26.09
C MET A 404 -9.42 -28.13 26.92
N ASP A 405 -10.68 -27.93 27.28
CA ASP A 405 -11.14 -26.83 28.12
C ASP A 405 -10.93 -27.12 29.61
N GLU A 406 -9.85 -26.57 30.17
CA GLU A 406 -9.49 -26.60 31.60
C GLU A 406 -10.62 -26.12 32.55
N TRP A 407 -11.57 -25.31 32.07
CA TRP A 407 -12.56 -24.62 32.91
C TRP A 407 -13.94 -25.26 32.91
N ASN A 408 -14.44 -25.68 31.74
CA ASN A 408 -15.77 -26.27 31.59
C ASN A 408 -15.73 -27.76 31.18
N GLY A 409 -14.53 -28.28 30.89
CA GLY A 409 -14.30 -29.67 30.52
C GLY A 409 -14.36 -30.66 31.69
N PRO A 410 -14.03 -31.94 31.44
CA PRO A 410 -14.00 -32.97 32.46
C PRO A 410 -12.74 -32.86 33.33
N ALA A 411 -12.91 -32.64 34.64
CA ALA A 411 -11.79 -32.43 35.59
C ALA A 411 -10.76 -33.57 35.65
N ASP A 412 -11.16 -34.82 35.35
CA ASP A 412 -10.26 -35.98 35.26
C ASP A 412 -9.83 -36.28 33.80
N GLY A 413 -9.92 -35.31 32.89
CA GLY A 413 -9.61 -35.47 31.47
C GLY A 413 -8.13 -35.71 31.18
N GLY A 414 -7.24 -34.98 31.88
CA GLY A 414 -5.79 -35.12 31.74
C GLY A 414 -5.17 -34.44 30.52
N PHE A 415 -5.84 -33.43 29.93
CA PHE A 415 -5.38 -32.71 28.73
C PHE A 415 -5.06 -31.22 28.97
N ASP A 416 -5.21 -30.70 30.19
CA ASP A 416 -5.13 -29.26 30.48
C ASP A 416 -3.74 -28.64 30.20
N ASP A 417 -2.67 -29.41 30.43
CA ASP A 417 -1.28 -29.08 30.07
C ASP A 417 -0.83 -29.72 28.74
N ARG A 418 -1.75 -30.20 27.89
CA ARG A 418 -1.45 -30.66 26.51
C ARG A 418 -1.76 -29.57 25.50
N MET A 419 -1.16 -29.67 24.31
CA MET A 419 -1.43 -28.79 23.16
C MET A 419 -2.19 -29.55 22.06
N LEU A 420 -3.12 -28.89 21.38
CA LEU A 420 -3.85 -29.40 20.21
C LEU A 420 -3.75 -28.42 19.04
N LEU A 421 -3.54 -28.92 17.83
CA LEU A 421 -3.62 -28.19 16.57
C LEU A 421 -4.81 -28.73 15.75
N VAL A 422 -5.77 -27.86 15.49
CA VAL A 422 -6.93 -28.12 14.63
C VAL A 422 -6.63 -27.58 13.23
N LEU A 423 -6.73 -28.45 12.22
CA LEU A 423 -6.61 -28.07 10.80
C LEU A 423 -7.97 -28.16 10.11
N LEU A 424 -8.53 -27.01 9.72
CA LEU A 424 -9.67 -26.94 8.79
C LEU A 424 -9.15 -27.18 7.37
N ASP A 425 -9.27 -28.41 6.87
CA ASP A 425 -8.73 -28.78 5.57
C ASP A 425 -9.73 -28.42 4.46
N GLU A 426 -9.21 -27.78 3.41
CA GLU A 426 -9.97 -27.16 2.30
C GLU A 426 -11.09 -26.22 2.79
N MET A 427 -10.74 -25.34 3.73
CA MET A 427 -11.68 -24.49 4.46
C MET A 427 -12.57 -23.62 3.58
N ASN A 428 -12.14 -23.32 2.34
CA ASN A 428 -12.88 -22.50 1.40
C ASN A 428 -13.75 -23.29 0.39
N LEU A 429 -13.95 -24.59 0.60
CA LEU A 429 -15.04 -25.35 -0.06
C LEU A 429 -16.43 -24.80 0.33
N ALA A 430 -16.55 -24.29 1.55
CA ALA A 430 -17.72 -23.60 2.05
C ALA A 430 -17.39 -22.13 2.38
N ARG A 431 -18.40 -21.30 2.61
CA ARG A 431 -18.19 -19.93 3.11
C ARG A 431 -17.78 -20.01 4.59
N VAL A 432 -16.48 -19.87 4.85
CA VAL A 432 -15.86 -19.89 6.20
C VAL A 432 -16.65 -19.05 7.21
N GLU A 433 -17.12 -17.88 6.79
CA GLU A 433 -17.87 -16.97 7.65
C GLU A 433 -19.19 -17.53 8.17
N TYR A 434 -19.79 -18.53 7.53
CA TYR A 434 -21.07 -19.10 7.95
C TYR A 434 -20.84 -20.14 9.05
N TYR A 435 -20.10 -21.22 8.74
CA TYR A 435 -19.85 -22.31 9.68
C TYR A 435 -18.84 -21.95 10.80
N PHE A 436 -17.92 -21.00 10.56
CA PHE A 436 -16.91 -20.55 11.52
C PHE A 436 -17.27 -19.22 12.21
N SER A 437 -18.49 -18.68 11.99
CA SER A 437 -18.97 -17.39 12.52
C SER A 437 -18.78 -17.24 14.03
N ASP A 438 -19.36 -18.15 14.82
CA ASP A 438 -19.33 -18.06 16.30
C ASP A 438 -17.89 -18.20 16.81
N PHE A 439 -17.08 -19.09 16.22
CA PHE A 439 -15.65 -19.18 16.53
C PHE A 439 -14.89 -17.88 16.28
N LEU A 440 -15.07 -17.23 15.13
CA LEU A 440 -14.40 -15.94 14.86
C LEU A 440 -14.81 -14.86 15.86
N SER A 441 -16.06 -14.90 16.33
CA SER A 441 -16.57 -14.02 17.38
C SER A 441 -15.91 -14.34 18.74
N ARG A 442 -15.98 -15.59 19.19
CA ARG A 442 -15.41 -16.03 20.49
C ARG A 442 -13.91 -15.85 20.57
N LEU A 443 -13.18 -16.22 19.52
CA LEU A 443 -11.71 -16.10 19.45
C LEU A 443 -11.23 -14.64 19.40
N GLU A 444 -12.11 -13.68 19.06
CA GLU A 444 -11.86 -12.24 19.14
C GLU A 444 -12.22 -11.66 20.51
N SER A 445 -13.27 -12.17 21.15
CA SER A 445 -13.64 -11.82 22.54
C SER A 445 -12.77 -12.49 23.62
N ARG A 446 -11.78 -13.33 23.25
CA ARG A 446 -10.92 -14.01 24.23
C ARG A 446 -10.16 -12.99 25.08
N PRO A 447 -10.19 -13.13 26.42
CA PRO A 447 -9.38 -12.30 27.30
C PRO A 447 -7.90 -12.64 27.11
N GLY A 448 -7.01 -11.73 27.52
CA GLY A 448 -5.56 -11.97 27.41
C GLY A 448 -5.14 -13.25 28.15
N ILE A 449 -4.01 -13.86 27.77
CA ILE A 449 -3.64 -15.20 28.27
C ILE A 449 -3.52 -15.24 29.80
N ASP A 450 -3.04 -14.17 30.44
CA ASP A 450 -2.91 -14.08 31.91
C ASP A 450 -4.21 -13.66 32.62
N GLU A 451 -5.28 -13.40 31.86
CA GLU A 451 -6.61 -13.05 32.36
C GLU A 451 -7.60 -14.21 32.29
N THR A 452 -7.22 -15.34 31.68
CA THR A 452 -8.12 -16.48 31.43
C THR A 452 -8.72 -17.07 32.70
N ASP A 453 -8.07 -16.93 33.85
CA ASP A 453 -8.55 -17.46 35.13
C ASP A 453 -9.84 -16.76 35.60
N ARG A 454 -10.09 -15.53 35.13
CA ARG A 454 -11.26 -14.73 35.50
C ARG A 454 -12.49 -15.19 34.71
N ALA A 455 -13.37 -15.95 35.33
CA ALA A 455 -14.60 -16.46 34.69
C ALA A 455 -15.46 -15.36 34.04
N GLU A 456 -15.56 -14.17 34.66
CA GLU A 456 -16.27 -13.03 34.08
C GLU A 456 -15.66 -12.56 32.75
N ALA A 457 -14.34 -12.68 32.57
CA ALA A 457 -13.63 -12.31 31.35
C ALA A 457 -13.73 -13.38 30.25
N ARG A 458 -13.91 -14.66 30.61
CA ARG A 458 -14.13 -15.75 29.64
C ARG A 458 -15.55 -15.76 29.05
N LYS A 459 -16.55 -15.28 29.79
CA LYS A 459 -17.99 -15.43 29.48
C LYS A 459 -18.38 -15.11 28.03
N ASP A 460 -17.82 -14.04 27.45
CA ASP A 460 -18.17 -13.63 26.07
C ASP A 460 -17.41 -14.43 24.99
N ALA A 461 -16.33 -15.11 25.38
CA ALA A 461 -15.51 -16.01 24.58
C ALA A 461 -15.88 -17.51 24.71
N GLU A 462 -16.89 -17.84 25.52
CA GLU A 462 -17.41 -19.20 25.62
C GLU A 462 -18.41 -19.50 24.49
N LEU A 463 -18.23 -20.66 23.85
CA LEU A 463 -19.18 -21.25 22.91
C LEU A 463 -20.29 -21.93 23.72
N ASN A 464 -21.55 -21.61 23.47
CA ASN A 464 -22.69 -22.35 24.04
C ASN A 464 -23.02 -23.54 23.13
N LEU A 465 -23.22 -24.72 23.70
CA LEU A 465 -23.83 -25.84 22.97
C LEU A 465 -25.34 -25.77 23.16
N ASP A 466 -26.14 -25.60 22.10
CA ASP A 466 -27.60 -25.47 22.17
C ASP A 466 -28.30 -26.78 22.58
N ILE A 467 -28.16 -27.15 23.85
CA ILE A 467 -28.64 -28.40 24.44
C ILE A 467 -29.72 -28.04 25.48
N PRO A 468 -30.97 -28.51 25.32
CA PRO A 468 -32.05 -28.24 26.27
C PRO A 468 -31.86 -29.07 27.56
N MET A 469 -31.12 -28.51 28.50
CA MET A 469 -30.85 -29.12 29.82
C MET A 469 -31.99 -28.86 30.83
N PRO A 470 -32.32 -29.80 31.75
CA PRO A 470 -33.42 -29.64 32.71
C PRO A 470 -33.28 -28.47 33.69
N ASP A 471 -32.06 -28.00 33.92
CA ASP A 471 -31.71 -26.84 34.77
C ASP A 471 -31.56 -25.53 33.97
N GLY A 472 -31.73 -25.59 32.64
CA GLY A 472 -31.52 -24.46 31.73
C GLY A 472 -30.04 -24.09 31.53
N GLN A 473 -29.08 -24.83 32.11
CA GLN A 473 -27.66 -24.55 31.99
C GLN A 473 -27.04 -25.42 30.90
N ALA A 474 -27.14 -24.93 29.66
CA ALA A 474 -26.52 -25.57 28.52
C ALA A 474 -24.97 -25.58 28.67
N PRO A 475 -24.27 -26.69 28.35
CA PRO A 475 -22.82 -26.76 28.46
C PRO A 475 -22.11 -25.71 27.61
N ARG A 476 -20.96 -25.25 28.11
CA ARG A 476 -20.10 -24.29 27.43
C ARG A 476 -18.71 -24.85 27.18
N ILE A 477 -18.05 -24.27 26.18
CA ILE A 477 -16.68 -24.60 25.81
C ILE A 477 -15.90 -23.31 25.59
N PHE A 478 -14.82 -23.13 26.33
CA PHE A 478 -13.85 -22.05 26.15
C PHE A 478 -12.68 -22.54 25.26
N PRO A 479 -12.49 -21.99 24.05
CA PRO A 479 -11.37 -22.34 23.17
C PRO A 479 -10.05 -21.72 23.67
N GLY A 480 -9.45 -22.38 24.66
CA GLY A 480 -8.22 -21.96 25.33
C GLY A 480 -7.00 -21.87 24.42
N TYR A 481 -5.94 -21.24 24.93
CA TYR A 481 -4.68 -21.00 24.23
C TYR A 481 -3.79 -22.26 24.05
N ASN A 482 -4.26 -23.39 24.57
CA ASN A 482 -3.75 -24.72 24.27
C ASN A 482 -4.30 -25.31 22.97
N VAL A 483 -5.33 -24.69 22.37
CA VAL A 483 -5.87 -25.06 21.06
C VAL A 483 -5.45 -24.04 20.01
N LEU A 484 -4.71 -24.52 19.02
CA LEU A 484 -4.20 -23.76 17.89
C LEU A 484 -5.06 -24.05 16.65
N PHE A 485 -5.34 -23.03 15.84
CA PHE A 485 -6.14 -23.17 14.62
C PHE A 485 -5.31 -22.88 13.37
N ALA A 486 -5.37 -23.80 12.42
CA ALA A 486 -4.89 -23.62 11.06
C ALA A 486 -5.97 -23.99 10.05
N GLY A 487 -5.85 -23.49 8.82
CA GLY A 487 -6.70 -23.92 7.71
C GLY A 487 -5.91 -24.05 6.43
N THR A 488 -6.34 -24.93 5.52
CA THR A 488 -5.80 -24.99 4.15
C THR A 488 -6.79 -24.43 3.14
N MET A 489 -6.27 -23.76 2.11
CA MET A 489 -7.06 -23.10 1.09
C MET A 489 -6.51 -23.47 -0.30
N ASN A 490 -7.38 -23.95 -1.18
CA ASN A 490 -7.07 -24.04 -2.62
C ASN A 490 -7.46 -22.71 -3.28
N GLU A 491 -6.88 -22.43 -4.44
CA GLU A 491 -7.02 -21.13 -5.13
C GLU A 491 -7.64 -21.28 -6.51
N ASP A 492 -8.26 -22.44 -6.73
CA ASP A 492 -8.87 -22.85 -7.97
C ASP A 492 -10.30 -22.27 -8.06
N GLU A 493 -10.77 -22.04 -9.28
CA GLU A 493 -12.05 -21.36 -9.60
C GLU A 493 -13.29 -21.99 -8.93
N SER A 494 -13.22 -23.27 -8.55
CA SER A 494 -14.28 -24.00 -7.85
C SER A 494 -14.42 -23.66 -6.36
N THR A 495 -13.59 -22.76 -5.81
CA THR A 495 -13.48 -22.51 -4.37
C THR A 495 -13.82 -21.06 -3.99
N GLN A 496 -14.37 -20.85 -2.79
CA GLN A 496 -14.76 -19.51 -2.34
C GLN A 496 -13.53 -18.66 -2.01
N SER A 497 -13.60 -17.35 -2.23
CA SER A 497 -12.59 -16.43 -1.71
C SER A 497 -12.77 -16.22 -0.20
N LEU A 498 -11.66 -16.06 0.53
CA LEU A 498 -11.72 -15.60 1.92
C LEU A 498 -12.11 -14.12 1.95
N SER A 499 -13.04 -13.78 2.85
CA SER A 499 -13.42 -12.40 3.12
C SER A 499 -12.36 -11.67 3.95
N ASP A 500 -12.41 -10.34 3.90
CA ASP A 500 -11.55 -9.47 4.72
C ASP A 500 -11.67 -9.77 6.21
N LYS A 501 -12.85 -10.19 6.70
CA LYS A 501 -13.08 -10.57 8.11
C LYS A 501 -12.31 -11.81 8.55
N VAL A 502 -11.98 -12.71 7.61
CA VAL A 502 -11.15 -13.89 7.89
C VAL A 502 -9.67 -13.52 7.73
N VAL A 503 -9.32 -12.79 6.66
CA VAL A 503 -7.95 -12.31 6.40
C VAL A 503 -7.42 -11.44 7.54
N ASP A 504 -8.26 -10.58 8.13
CA ASP A 504 -7.90 -9.73 9.28
C ASP A 504 -7.58 -10.51 10.56
N ARG A 505 -8.08 -11.75 10.67
CA ARG A 505 -7.89 -12.65 11.82
C ARG A 505 -6.88 -13.78 11.55
N ALA A 506 -6.31 -13.83 10.35
CA ALA A 506 -5.40 -14.87 9.90
C ALA A 506 -4.01 -14.33 9.50
N ASN A 507 -2.98 -15.15 9.69
CA ASN A 507 -1.74 -15.05 8.92
C ASN A 507 -1.87 -15.94 7.67
N VAL A 508 -1.87 -15.37 6.46
CA VAL A 508 -2.04 -16.11 5.21
C VAL A 508 -0.69 -16.48 4.61
N LEU A 509 -0.19 -17.69 4.90
CA LEU A 509 1.04 -18.24 4.34
C LEU A 509 0.74 -18.80 2.94
N ARG A 510 1.33 -18.20 1.91
CA ARG A 510 1.07 -18.56 0.51
C ARG A 510 2.21 -19.38 -0.09
N PHE A 511 1.89 -20.58 -0.57
CA PHE A 511 2.80 -21.50 -1.23
C PHE A 511 2.75 -21.26 -2.73
N ALA A 512 3.75 -20.56 -3.26
CA ALA A 512 3.94 -20.39 -4.69
C ALA A 512 4.14 -21.73 -5.41
N ALA A 513 3.89 -21.76 -6.73
CA ALA A 513 4.15 -22.94 -7.54
C ALA A 513 5.64 -23.35 -7.48
N PRO A 514 5.97 -24.63 -7.26
CA PRO A 514 7.35 -25.06 -7.11
C PRO A 514 8.10 -24.96 -8.45
N ARG A 515 9.24 -24.26 -8.45
CA ARG A 515 10.12 -24.12 -9.65
C ARG A 515 10.64 -25.46 -10.17
N THR A 516 10.74 -26.48 -9.31
CA THR A 516 11.13 -27.86 -9.66
C THR A 516 10.33 -28.86 -8.84
N ILE A 517 9.91 -29.98 -9.46
CA ILE A 517 9.25 -31.08 -8.76
C ILE A 517 10.34 -32.01 -8.21
N LYS A 518 10.61 -31.93 -6.90
CA LYS A 518 11.49 -32.85 -6.18
C LYS A 518 10.70 -34.08 -5.75
N ALA A 519 11.14 -35.28 -6.11
CA ALA A 519 10.64 -36.52 -5.52
C ALA A 519 11.23 -36.68 -4.11
N GLY A 520 10.46 -36.38 -3.08
CA GLY A 520 10.87 -36.56 -1.69
C GLY A 520 11.18 -38.03 -1.40
N GLN A 521 12.40 -38.32 -0.93
CA GLN A 521 12.78 -39.65 -0.47
C GLN A 521 12.77 -39.68 1.05
N THR A 522 12.03 -40.61 1.64
CA THR A 522 12.12 -40.88 3.08
C THR A 522 13.48 -41.48 3.40
N GLN A 523 14.27 -40.82 4.24
CA GLN A 523 15.62 -41.24 4.62
C GLN A 523 15.84 -41.10 6.12
N GLY A 524 15.94 -42.23 6.82
CA GLY A 524 16.12 -42.30 8.27
C GLY A 524 14.84 -42.64 9.04
N THR A 525 14.93 -42.63 10.37
CA THR A 525 13.80 -42.90 11.27
C THR A 525 13.17 -41.57 11.70
N PRO A 526 11.85 -41.37 11.55
CA PRO A 526 11.17 -40.18 12.06
C PRO A 526 11.39 -39.99 13.56
N VAL A 527 11.51 -38.75 14.01
CA VAL A 527 11.62 -38.43 15.44
C VAL A 527 10.37 -38.94 16.17
N GLU A 528 10.58 -39.63 17.30
CA GLU A 528 9.53 -40.09 18.20
C GLU A 528 8.67 -38.91 18.69
N THR A 529 7.34 -39.05 18.63
CA THR A 529 6.41 -38.05 19.15
C THR A 529 6.33 -38.16 20.66
N ARG A 530 6.63 -37.06 21.34
CA ARG A 530 6.51 -36.88 22.80
C ARG A 530 5.71 -35.61 23.04
N ALA A 531 4.88 -35.58 24.07
CA ALA A 531 3.93 -34.51 24.29
C ALA A 531 4.61 -33.20 24.70
N LEU A 532 4.32 -32.12 23.97
CA LEU A 532 4.69 -30.77 24.33
C LEU A 532 3.70 -30.24 25.36
N THR A 533 4.21 -29.75 26.50
CA THR A 533 3.36 -29.16 27.55
C THR A 533 2.89 -27.76 27.18
N ARG A 534 1.65 -27.40 27.53
CA ARG A 534 1.11 -26.03 27.39
C ARG A 534 1.99 -25.03 28.14
N ARG A 535 2.49 -25.40 29.32
CA ARG A 535 3.46 -24.59 30.08
C ARG A 535 4.73 -24.29 29.30
N GLN A 536 5.29 -25.28 28.58
CA GLN A 536 6.50 -25.08 27.76
C GLN A 536 6.20 -24.23 26.52
N TRP A 537 5.07 -24.46 25.85
CA TRP A 537 4.62 -23.61 24.74
C TRP A 537 4.44 -22.15 25.19
N ARG A 538 3.75 -21.91 26.33
CA ARG A 538 3.55 -20.57 26.91
C ARG A 538 4.88 -19.89 27.23
N ALA A 539 5.90 -20.62 27.68
CA ALA A 539 7.23 -20.07 27.93
C ALA A 539 7.98 -19.60 26.67
N TRP A 540 7.55 -19.99 25.47
CA TRP A 540 8.08 -19.50 24.19
C TRP A 540 7.27 -18.33 23.61
N VAL A 541 6.07 -18.07 24.14
CA VAL A 541 5.22 -16.92 23.77
C VAL A 541 5.69 -15.69 24.54
N ARG A 542 5.83 -14.57 23.84
CA ARG A 542 6.44 -13.34 24.35
C ARG A 542 5.50 -12.16 24.16
N ASP A 543 5.49 -11.24 25.11
CA ASP A 543 4.78 -9.97 24.97
C ASP A 543 5.54 -9.00 24.04
N ILE A 544 4.82 -8.01 23.49
CA ILE A 544 5.37 -6.91 22.68
C ILE A 544 6.47 -6.15 23.43
N ASP A 545 6.34 -5.97 24.75
CA ASP A 545 7.33 -5.28 25.58
C ASP A 545 8.71 -5.96 25.57
N THR A 546 8.78 -7.26 25.22
CA THR A 546 10.06 -7.98 25.04
C THR A 546 10.88 -7.50 23.84
N LEU A 547 10.34 -6.64 22.97
CA LEU A 547 11.11 -5.96 21.92
C LEU A 547 12.16 -5.00 22.50
N GLY A 548 11.94 -4.47 23.70
CA GLY A 548 12.92 -3.63 24.40
C GLY A 548 13.45 -2.48 23.53
N SER A 549 14.76 -2.45 23.29
CA SER A 549 15.43 -1.43 22.47
C SER A 549 15.04 -1.44 20.98
N ASP A 550 14.54 -2.56 20.46
CA ASP A 550 14.14 -2.65 19.06
C ASP A 550 12.70 -2.18 18.81
N ARG A 551 11.91 -1.98 19.88
CA ARG A 551 10.51 -1.54 19.78
C ARG A 551 10.31 -0.29 18.90
N PRO A 552 11.08 0.81 19.06
CA PRO A 552 10.88 2.00 18.23
C PRO A 552 11.17 1.77 16.74
N LYS A 553 12.05 0.82 16.39
CA LYS A 553 12.28 0.42 14.98
C LYS A 553 11.08 -0.35 14.43
N VAL A 554 10.54 -1.29 15.21
CA VAL A 554 9.35 -2.04 14.79
C VAL A 554 8.14 -1.10 14.65
N GLU A 555 8.00 -0.12 15.53
CA GLU A 555 6.97 0.93 15.44
C GLU A 555 7.15 1.80 14.17
N ASP A 556 8.37 2.27 13.85
CA ASP A 556 8.68 2.98 12.58
C ASP A 556 8.31 2.15 11.33
N HIS A 557 8.67 0.86 11.29
CA HIS A 557 8.28 -0.02 10.19
C HIS A 557 6.76 -0.22 10.09
N VAL A 558 6.03 -0.28 11.22
CA VAL A 558 4.56 -0.35 11.21
C VAL A 558 3.95 0.96 10.70
N GLU A 559 4.48 2.12 11.07
CA GLU A 559 4.03 3.41 10.53
C GLU A 559 4.29 3.55 9.02
N LYS A 560 5.46 3.13 8.53
CA LYS A 560 5.75 3.03 7.09
C LYS A 560 4.76 2.12 6.38
N MET A 561 4.48 0.93 6.93
CA MET A 561 3.47 0.01 6.39
C MET A 561 2.08 0.64 6.32
N VAL A 562 1.66 1.42 7.33
CA VAL A 562 0.41 2.20 7.28
C VAL A 562 0.45 3.21 6.14
N GLY A 563 1.56 3.92 5.95
CA GLY A 563 1.75 4.85 4.83
C GLY A 563 1.58 4.19 3.45
N HIS A 564 2.31 3.11 3.19
CA HIS A 564 2.21 2.36 1.93
C HIS A 564 0.79 1.82 1.69
N MET A 565 0.16 1.22 2.70
CA MET A 565 -1.18 0.66 2.57
C MET A 565 -2.27 1.74 2.40
N THR A 566 -2.06 2.94 2.97
CA THR A 566 -2.94 4.10 2.74
C THR A 566 -2.82 4.59 1.29
N ALA A 567 -1.60 4.70 0.76
CA ALA A 567 -1.36 5.08 -0.65
C ALA A 567 -1.95 4.07 -1.65
N LEU A 568 -2.07 2.81 -1.24
CA LEU A 568 -2.72 1.71 -1.99
C LEU A 568 -4.25 1.65 -1.81
N GLY A 569 -4.88 2.60 -1.11
CA GLY A 569 -6.34 2.62 -0.89
C GLY A 569 -6.84 1.47 0.01
N ARG A 570 -5.96 0.90 0.85
CA ARG A 570 -6.23 -0.23 1.75
C ARG A 570 -5.64 -0.01 3.17
N PRO A 571 -5.91 1.14 3.83
CA PRO A 571 -5.35 1.44 5.15
C PRO A 571 -5.75 0.40 6.21
N PHE A 572 -4.92 0.25 7.25
CA PHE A 572 -5.21 -0.63 8.39
C PHE A 572 -5.11 0.10 9.74
N GLY A 573 -5.91 -0.34 10.71
CA GLY A 573 -5.96 0.27 12.05
C GLY A 573 -5.06 -0.41 13.09
N HIS A 574 -5.06 0.16 14.31
CA HIS A 574 -4.20 -0.26 15.42
C HIS A 574 -4.21 -1.76 15.76
N ARG A 575 -5.34 -2.47 15.53
CA ARG A 575 -5.43 -3.92 15.77
C ARG A 575 -4.39 -4.68 14.93
N LEU A 576 -4.28 -4.38 13.64
CA LEU A 576 -3.31 -5.04 12.76
C LEU A 576 -1.88 -4.61 13.09
N GLY A 577 -1.65 -3.31 13.37
CA GLY A 577 -0.34 -2.83 13.83
C GLY A 577 0.15 -3.55 15.10
N ARG A 578 -0.73 -3.74 16.10
CA ARG A 578 -0.41 -4.54 17.30
C ARG A 578 -0.12 -6.00 16.99
N ALA A 579 -0.84 -6.61 16.04
CA ALA A 579 -0.57 -7.98 15.62
C ALA A 579 0.80 -8.13 14.92
N ILE A 580 1.19 -7.16 14.08
CA ILE A 580 2.51 -7.10 13.43
C ILE A 580 3.62 -6.99 14.49
N MET A 581 3.46 -6.11 15.48
CA MET A 581 4.41 -5.98 16.61
C MET A 581 4.51 -7.27 17.43
N ALA A 582 3.38 -7.92 17.73
CA ALA A 582 3.36 -9.20 18.45
C ALA A 582 4.06 -10.31 17.65
N TYR A 583 3.92 -10.32 16.32
CA TYR A 583 4.62 -11.25 15.42
C TYR A 583 6.14 -11.03 15.45
N ALA A 584 6.59 -9.79 15.32
CA ALA A 584 8.01 -9.44 15.43
C ALA A 584 8.60 -9.81 16.81
N ALA A 585 7.85 -9.58 17.90
CA ALA A 585 8.26 -9.95 19.26
C ALA A 585 8.41 -11.47 19.44
N ASN A 586 7.53 -12.26 18.79
CA ASN A 586 7.49 -13.71 18.88
C ASN A 586 8.36 -14.45 17.86
N TYR A 587 9.05 -13.75 16.95
CA TYR A 587 9.87 -14.41 15.94
C TYR A 587 11.01 -15.24 16.58
N PRO A 588 11.24 -16.48 16.14
CA PRO A 588 12.28 -17.34 16.71
C PRO A 588 13.67 -16.75 16.65
N GLU A 589 14.39 -16.82 17.77
CA GLU A 589 15.78 -16.39 17.85
C GLU A 589 16.74 -17.39 17.17
N ASP A 590 17.88 -16.85 16.74
CA ASP A 590 19.07 -17.60 16.37
C ASP A 590 20.20 -17.11 17.26
N ASN A 591 20.76 -17.98 18.12
CA ASN A 591 21.83 -17.61 19.06
C ASN A 591 21.54 -16.34 19.89
N GLY A 592 20.28 -16.10 20.26
CA GLY A 592 19.83 -14.93 21.02
C GLY A 592 19.52 -13.67 20.20
N HIS A 593 19.56 -13.75 18.86
CA HIS A 593 19.20 -12.63 17.97
C HIS A 593 17.90 -12.92 17.20
N ARG A 594 16.98 -11.94 17.14
CA ARG A 594 15.76 -12.01 16.32
C ARG A 594 16.00 -11.32 14.98
N ASP A 595 15.70 -12.03 13.89
CA ASP A 595 15.63 -11.44 12.56
C ASP A 595 14.31 -10.67 12.40
N LEU A 596 14.30 -9.44 12.90
CA LEU A 596 13.12 -8.57 12.87
C LEU A 596 12.75 -8.13 11.45
N GLN A 597 13.73 -8.03 10.55
CA GLN A 597 13.51 -7.68 9.15
C GLN A 597 12.75 -8.80 8.42
N ALA A 598 13.18 -10.06 8.57
CA ALA A 598 12.41 -11.21 8.06
C ALA A 598 11.02 -11.31 8.69
N ALA A 599 10.89 -11.05 10.00
CA ALA A 599 9.59 -11.07 10.69
C ALA A 599 8.61 -10.00 10.17
N LEU A 600 9.11 -8.80 9.86
CA LEU A 600 8.33 -7.72 9.27
C LEU A 600 7.97 -8.00 7.80
N ALA A 601 8.90 -8.55 7.01
CA ALA A 601 8.63 -8.98 5.64
C ALA A 601 7.60 -10.12 5.59
N ASP A 602 7.69 -11.08 6.52
CA ASP A 602 6.69 -12.13 6.71
C ASP A 602 5.29 -11.55 7.00
N GLN A 603 5.18 -10.43 7.72
CA GLN A 603 3.90 -9.74 7.92
C GLN A 603 3.42 -8.95 6.70
N VAL A 604 4.31 -8.36 5.90
CA VAL A 604 3.92 -7.80 4.58
C VAL A 604 3.28 -8.88 3.71
N GLU A 605 3.93 -10.04 3.61
CA GLU A 605 3.43 -11.19 2.84
C GLU A 605 2.11 -11.77 3.38
N MET A 606 2.00 -11.97 4.69
CA MET A 606 0.89 -12.73 5.29
C MET A 606 -0.33 -11.89 5.66
N ARG A 607 -0.19 -10.56 5.76
CA ARG A 607 -1.25 -9.65 6.21
C ARG A 607 -1.56 -8.52 5.23
N LEU A 608 -0.55 -7.94 4.58
CA LEU A 608 -0.73 -6.73 3.76
C LEU A 608 -1.03 -7.07 2.30
N LEU A 609 -0.20 -7.88 1.64
CA LEU A 609 -0.41 -8.27 0.23
C LEU A 609 -1.75 -8.98 -0.02
N PRO A 610 -2.31 -9.83 0.88
CA PRO A 610 -3.63 -10.42 0.68
C PRO A 610 -4.77 -9.40 0.58
N LYS A 611 -4.65 -8.22 1.21
CA LYS A 611 -5.64 -7.13 1.17
C LYS A 611 -5.65 -6.34 -0.15
N LEU A 612 -4.62 -6.52 -0.96
CA LEU A 612 -4.50 -5.89 -2.28
C LEU A 612 -5.18 -6.72 -3.38
N ARG A 613 -5.75 -7.89 -3.05
CA ARG A 613 -6.50 -8.72 -4.01
C ARG A 613 -7.65 -7.92 -4.64
N GLY A 614 -7.75 -7.96 -5.96
CA GLY A 614 -8.84 -7.31 -6.71
C GLY A 614 -8.70 -5.78 -6.81
N VAL A 615 -7.55 -5.21 -6.43
CA VAL A 615 -7.24 -3.79 -6.64
C VAL A 615 -6.78 -3.58 -8.08
N GLU A 616 -7.39 -2.62 -8.78
CA GLU A 616 -7.03 -2.26 -10.16
C GLU A 616 -5.63 -1.63 -10.21
N VAL A 617 -4.78 -2.12 -11.13
CA VAL A 617 -3.35 -1.80 -11.14
C VAL A 617 -3.02 -0.53 -11.93
N GLU A 618 -3.84 -0.18 -12.94
CA GLU A 618 -3.58 0.94 -13.87
C GLU A 618 -3.24 2.28 -13.19
N ASN A 619 -3.81 2.53 -12.01
CA ASN A 619 -3.59 3.77 -11.24
C ASN A 619 -2.66 3.59 -10.02
N LEU A 620 -2.15 2.38 -9.77
CA LEU A 620 -1.45 2.01 -8.53
C LEU A 620 -0.08 1.34 -8.72
N THR A 621 0.43 1.18 -9.95
CA THR A 621 1.78 0.67 -10.24
C THR A 621 2.88 1.42 -9.44
N GLY A 622 2.81 2.75 -9.34
CA GLY A 622 3.76 3.56 -8.56
C GLY A 622 3.75 3.25 -7.05
N PRO A 623 2.60 3.35 -6.36
CA PRO A 623 2.45 2.87 -4.98
C PRO A 623 2.87 1.42 -4.73
N LEU A 624 2.65 0.50 -5.69
CA LEU A 624 3.05 -0.90 -5.59
C LEU A 624 4.58 -1.08 -5.71
N ASP A 625 5.25 -0.38 -6.62
CA ASP A 625 6.72 -0.42 -6.71
C ASP A 625 7.39 0.28 -5.52
N ASN A 626 6.78 1.33 -4.96
CA ASN A 626 7.22 1.91 -3.68
C ASN A 626 7.16 0.91 -2.52
N LEU A 627 6.12 0.06 -2.46
CA LEU A 627 6.03 -1.03 -1.49
C LEU A 627 7.10 -2.11 -1.75
N ALA A 628 7.35 -2.48 -3.02
CA ALA A 628 8.42 -3.43 -3.37
C ALA A 628 9.81 -2.88 -3.02
N GLY A 629 10.08 -1.60 -3.28
CA GLY A 629 11.32 -0.92 -2.91
C GLY A 629 11.55 -0.85 -1.40
N TYR A 630 10.49 -0.60 -0.62
CA TYR A 630 10.54 -0.69 0.85
C TYR A 630 10.89 -2.11 1.33
N VAL A 631 10.25 -3.14 0.76
CA VAL A 631 10.55 -4.54 1.09
C VAL A 631 12.00 -4.91 0.75
N GLU A 632 12.53 -4.42 -0.37
CA GLU A 632 13.90 -4.68 -0.82
C GLU A 632 14.95 -3.95 0.05
N ALA A 633 14.76 -2.65 0.31
CA ALA A 633 15.77 -1.80 0.94
C ALA A 633 15.68 -1.76 2.48
N ASP A 634 14.48 -1.59 3.03
CA ASP A 634 14.26 -1.43 4.48
C ASP A 634 14.09 -2.79 5.18
N LEU A 635 13.45 -3.77 4.53
CA LEU A 635 13.23 -5.11 5.07
C LEU A 635 14.21 -6.18 4.54
N GLY A 636 15.09 -5.83 3.60
CA GLY A 636 16.16 -6.71 3.11
C GLY A 636 15.68 -8.00 2.42
N ASP A 637 14.48 -8.01 1.84
CA ASP A 637 13.87 -9.19 1.23
C ASP A 637 13.69 -9.03 -0.30
N PRO A 638 14.76 -9.16 -1.09
CA PRO A 638 14.71 -8.99 -2.54
C PRO A 638 13.84 -10.06 -3.23
N ASP A 639 13.73 -11.27 -2.67
CA ASP A 639 12.87 -12.33 -3.21
C ASP A 639 11.38 -11.95 -3.08
N LEU A 640 10.96 -11.40 -1.94
CA LEU A 640 9.59 -10.88 -1.76
C LEU A 640 9.35 -9.64 -2.63
N ALA A 641 10.30 -8.72 -2.73
CA ALA A 641 10.18 -7.55 -3.59
C ALA A 641 10.06 -7.91 -5.08
N GLN A 642 10.85 -8.87 -5.56
CA GLN A 642 10.74 -9.40 -6.92
C GLN A 642 9.37 -10.05 -7.14
N ALA A 643 8.91 -10.89 -6.22
CA ALA A 643 7.60 -11.53 -6.32
C ALA A 643 6.43 -10.52 -6.35
N ILE A 644 6.53 -9.40 -5.61
CA ILE A 644 5.56 -8.29 -5.70
C ILE A 644 5.55 -7.73 -7.12
N ARG A 645 6.72 -7.37 -7.68
CA ARG A 645 6.84 -6.83 -9.05
C ARG A 645 6.35 -7.80 -10.13
N GLU A 646 6.59 -9.10 -9.95
CA GLU A 646 6.05 -10.15 -10.84
C GLU A 646 4.52 -10.23 -10.76
N SER A 647 3.93 -10.14 -9.56
CA SER A 647 2.47 -10.04 -9.37
C SER A 647 1.86 -8.78 -10.00
N VAL A 648 2.59 -7.65 -10.03
CA VAL A 648 2.15 -6.41 -10.72
C VAL A 648 2.14 -6.61 -12.24
N ARG A 649 3.25 -7.09 -12.83
CA ARG A 649 3.34 -7.30 -14.29
C ARG A 649 2.27 -8.25 -14.81
N HIS A 650 2.04 -9.37 -14.13
CA HIS A 650 0.95 -10.29 -14.51
C HIS A 650 -0.44 -9.63 -14.44
N ALA A 651 -0.66 -8.70 -13.52
CA ALA A 651 -1.92 -7.97 -13.46
C ALA A 651 -2.05 -6.94 -14.60
N GLU A 652 -0.96 -6.31 -15.03
CA GLU A 652 -0.92 -5.44 -16.21
C GLU A 652 -1.13 -6.24 -17.53
N ASP A 653 -0.58 -7.46 -17.62
CA ASP A 653 -0.65 -8.30 -18.83
C ASP A 653 -1.94 -9.13 -18.98
N GLU A 654 -2.56 -9.60 -17.88
CA GLU A 654 -3.62 -10.63 -17.91
C GLU A 654 -4.99 -10.16 -17.38
N THR A 655 -5.04 -9.50 -16.21
CA THR A 655 -6.27 -9.39 -15.40
C THR A 655 -6.74 -7.98 -15.06
N GLY A 656 -5.92 -6.95 -15.25
CA GLY A 656 -6.13 -5.57 -14.77
C GLY A 656 -6.11 -5.40 -13.24
N GLN A 657 -6.29 -6.50 -12.49
CA GLN A 657 -6.40 -6.53 -11.03
C GLN A 657 -5.24 -7.28 -10.38
N PHE A 658 -4.71 -6.72 -9.29
CA PHE A 658 -3.64 -7.32 -8.50
C PHE A 658 -4.08 -8.63 -7.84
N VAL A 659 -3.30 -9.68 -8.08
CA VAL A 659 -3.42 -10.97 -7.39
C VAL A 659 -2.06 -11.34 -6.84
N TRP A 660 -1.94 -11.38 -5.51
CA TRP A 660 -0.73 -11.85 -4.84
C TRP A 660 -0.49 -13.33 -5.18
N ARG A 661 0.62 -13.68 -5.84
CA ARG A 661 0.93 -15.07 -6.24
C ARG A 661 1.84 -15.84 -5.26
N GLY A 662 2.48 -15.14 -4.30
CA GLY A 662 3.30 -15.75 -3.23
C GLY A 662 4.78 -15.85 -3.58
N VAL A 663 5.65 -16.06 -2.58
CA VAL A 663 7.10 -16.17 -2.81
C VAL A 663 7.56 -17.63 -2.93
N ALA A 664 8.22 -17.96 -4.04
CA ALA A 664 8.90 -19.25 -4.22
C ALA A 664 10.28 -19.26 -3.53
N ARG A 665 10.30 -19.45 -2.21
CA ARG A 665 11.54 -19.62 -1.41
C ARG A 665 12.10 -21.04 -1.63
N GLY A 666 13.16 -21.13 -2.45
CA GLY A 666 13.73 -22.38 -2.99
C GLY A 666 14.86 -23.02 -2.18
#